data_AF-A0A3Q2HXW0-F1
#
_entry.id   AF-A0A3Q2HXW0-F1
#
_cell.length_a   1.000
_cell.length_b   1.000
_cell.length_c   1.000
_cell.angle_alpha   90.00
_cell.angle_beta   90.00
_cell.angle_gamma   90.00
#
_symmetry.space_group_name_H-M   'P 1'
#
loop_
_entity.id
_entity.type
_entity.pdbx_description
1 polymer ?
#
loop_
_entity_poly.entity_id
_entity_poly.type
_entity_poly.pdbx_seq_one_letter_code
_entity_poly.pdbx_strand_id
1 'polypeptide(L)'
;MDLPRGLLVAWTLSLWPGFTDTFNMDTRKPRIIPGSRTAFFGYTVQQHDISGKKWLVVGAPLETNGHQKTGDVYKCPVTQGNCTKLNLGRVTLSNVSERKDNMRLGLSLATNPKDNSFLACSPLWSHECGSSYYTTGMCSRVNSNFRFSKTVAPALQRCQTYMDIVIVLDGSNSIYPWVEVQHFLINILKKFYIGPGQIQVGVVQYGEDVVHEFHLNDYRSVKDVVEAASHIEQRGGTETRTAFGIEFARSEAFQKGGRKGAKKVMIVITDGESHDSPDLEKVIQQSERDNVTRYAVAVLGYYNRRGINPETFLNEIKYIASDPDDKHFFNVTDEAALKDIVDALGDRIFSLEGTNKNETSFGLEMSQTGFSSHVVEDGILLGAVGAYDWNGAVLKETSTGKVIPLRESYLKEFPEELKNHGAYLGYTVTSVVSSRQGRVYVAGAPRFNHTGKAILFTMHNNRSLTIHQALRGEQIGSYYGSEITSVDIDGNGMTDVLLVGAPMYFSEGRERGRVYVYNLRQNRFVYNGTLKDSQSYQNARFGSSIASVQDLNQDSYNDVVVGAPLEDNHRGAIYIFHGFRGSILKTPKQRITASELAPGLQYFGCSVHGQLDLNEDGLVDLAVGALGNAVILWSRPVVQINASLHFEPSKINIFHRDCKRNGRDATCLAAFLCFTPVFLAPNFQMATVGIRYNATMDERRYTPRAHLDEGGDRYTNRAVLLLSGQEHCDRINFHVLDTADYVKPVTFSVEYSLEDPDHGPMLDDGWPTTLRVSVPFWNGCNEDEHCVPDLLLDARSDLPTAMEYCQRVLRKPAQDCSAYTLSFDTTVFIIENTRRRVAVEATLENKGENAYSTVLNISQSANLQFASLIQKDDSDGSIECVNEERRLHKKVCNVSYPFFRAKAKVAFRLDFEFSKSIFLHHLEIQLTAGSDSDEEESTKEDNTALLRFHLKYEADILFTRSSSLSHYEVKPNSSLERYDGIGPPFSCVFKIQNLGLFPIHGVMMKITVPIATRGGNRLLMLGDFLTDQVNTSCNIQGNSTEYRRAPTEEDLSRAPQLNHSNSDVVSINCDVRLAPNQEINFRLLGNLWLRSLKALKYRLTRIAVNAGLQRQFHSPFIFREEDPSRQITFEISKQEDSQIPIWIIVGSTLGGLLLLALLVLALWKEYFCSNGETKSEGNV
;
A
#
# COMPACT_ATOMS: atom_id res chain seq x y z
N MET A 1 40.39 -18.28 -52.36
CA MET A 1 39.09 -17.75 -52.83
C MET A 1 38.20 -17.62 -51.60
N ASP A 2 38.38 -16.65 -50.70
CA ASP A 2 38.49 -15.18 -50.85
C ASP A 2 37.28 -14.63 -51.62
N LEU A 3 36.41 -13.74 -51.17
CA LEU A 3 36.06 -12.98 -49.93
C LEU A 3 34.60 -12.47 -50.23
N PRO A 4 33.85 -11.73 -49.37
CA PRO A 4 34.22 -11.18 -48.07
C PRO A 4 33.21 -11.40 -46.92
N ARG A 5 33.78 -11.46 -45.71
CA ARG A 5 33.16 -11.42 -44.38
C ARG A 5 32.50 -10.07 -44.03
N GLY A 6 31.97 -9.33 -45.01
CA GLY A 6 31.45 -7.95 -44.82
C GLY A 6 29.97 -7.84 -44.42
N LEU A 7 29.16 -8.88 -44.63
CA LEU A 7 27.69 -8.77 -44.50
C LEU A 7 27.10 -9.32 -43.19
N LEU A 8 27.86 -10.08 -42.39
CA LEU A 8 27.38 -10.65 -41.12
C LEU A 8 27.67 -9.78 -39.88
N VAL A 9 28.43 -8.70 -40.01
CA VAL A 9 28.70 -7.75 -38.91
C VAL A 9 27.69 -6.60 -38.91
N ALA A 10 27.06 -6.28 -40.04
CA ALA A 10 26.07 -5.20 -40.13
C ALA A 10 24.67 -5.58 -39.63
N TRP A 11 24.34 -6.88 -39.57
CA TRP A 11 23.03 -7.37 -39.13
C TRP A 11 22.97 -7.78 -37.65
N THR A 12 24.12 -7.89 -36.97
CA THR A 12 24.19 -8.18 -35.52
C THR A 12 24.30 -6.93 -34.67
N LEU A 13 24.50 -5.75 -35.28
CA LEU A 13 24.54 -4.45 -34.59
C LEU A 13 23.19 -3.70 -34.59
N SER A 14 22.17 -4.16 -35.31
CA SER A 14 20.86 -3.50 -35.41
C SER A 14 19.73 -4.19 -34.63
N LEU A 15 20.04 -5.21 -33.82
CA LEU A 15 19.08 -5.97 -33.00
C LEU A 15 19.50 -6.07 -31.52
N TRP A 16 20.07 -5.00 -30.97
CA TRP A 16 20.14 -4.78 -29.53
C TRP A 16 19.18 -3.64 -29.16
N PRO A 17 17.97 -3.94 -28.64
CA PRO A 17 17.21 -2.94 -27.91
C PRO A 17 17.86 -2.79 -26.53
N GLY A 18 18.82 -1.89 -26.44
CA GLY A 18 19.50 -1.56 -25.19
C GLY A 18 20.59 -0.53 -25.47
N PHE A 19 20.57 0.56 -24.69
CA PHE A 19 21.51 1.70 -24.69
C PHE A 19 21.19 2.84 -25.66
N THR A 20 20.17 3.64 -25.32
CA THR A 20 20.29 5.10 -25.14
C THR A 20 19.13 5.60 -24.26
N ASP A 21 19.10 5.21 -22.98
CA ASP A 21 18.23 5.85 -21.97
C ASP A 21 19.03 6.99 -21.32
N THR A 22 19.33 8.05 -22.05
CA THR A 22 19.97 9.24 -21.47
C THR A 22 18.90 10.25 -21.13
N PHE A 23 18.67 10.42 -19.83
CA PHE A 23 18.00 11.60 -19.29
C PHE A 23 19.03 12.49 -18.57
N ASN A 24 18.67 13.72 -18.21
CA ASN A 24 19.58 14.87 -18.18
C ASN A 24 20.64 14.91 -17.07
N MET A 25 20.82 13.84 -16.27
CA MET A 25 21.91 13.79 -15.31
C MET A 25 23.24 13.44 -15.99
N ASP A 26 24.27 14.26 -15.76
CA ASP A 26 25.63 14.05 -16.26
C ASP A 26 26.32 12.89 -15.53
N THR A 27 26.52 11.79 -16.26
CA THR A 27 27.27 10.61 -15.81
C THR A 27 28.73 10.62 -16.24
N ARG A 28 29.15 11.55 -17.11
CA ARG A 28 30.51 11.65 -17.65
C ARG A 28 31.46 12.38 -16.72
N LYS A 29 30.98 13.43 -16.03
CA LYS A 29 31.80 14.25 -15.12
C LYS A 29 31.25 14.31 -13.70
N PRO A 30 30.98 13.15 -13.05
CA PRO A 30 30.52 13.15 -11.66
C PRO A 30 31.61 13.68 -10.73
N ARG A 31 31.21 14.30 -9.62
CA ARG A 31 32.13 14.66 -8.55
C ARG A 31 32.10 13.61 -7.45
N ILE A 32 33.17 12.83 -7.36
CA ILE A 32 33.33 11.78 -6.35
C ILE A 32 34.20 12.30 -5.21
N ILE A 33 33.67 12.24 -4.00
CA ILE A 33 34.31 12.67 -2.76
C ILE A 33 34.67 11.41 -1.95
N PRO A 34 35.96 11.04 -1.88
CA PRO A 34 36.39 9.85 -1.17
C PRO A 34 36.42 10.07 0.34
N GLY A 35 36.16 9.00 1.09
CA GLY A 35 36.27 8.95 2.54
C GLY A 35 36.65 7.57 3.05
N SER A 36 36.55 7.36 4.36
CA SER A 36 36.96 6.09 4.97
C SER A 36 35.91 5.00 4.75
N ARG A 37 36.31 3.92 4.08
CA ARG A 37 35.50 2.71 3.91
C ARG A 37 35.21 2.00 5.22
N THR A 38 36.17 1.95 6.15
CA THR A 38 35.99 1.31 7.47
C THR A 38 35.06 2.10 8.38
N ALA A 39 34.97 3.42 8.18
CA ALA A 39 34.04 4.29 8.88
C ALA A 39 32.62 4.28 8.29
N PHE A 40 32.40 3.60 7.15
CA PHE A 40 31.16 3.65 6.37
C PHE A 40 30.80 5.09 5.96
N PHE A 41 31.81 5.89 5.60
CA PHE A 41 31.58 7.20 5.02
C PHE A 41 30.68 7.09 3.78
N GLY A 42 29.67 7.96 3.67
CA GLY A 42 28.69 7.92 2.59
C GLY A 42 27.41 7.15 2.93
N TYR A 43 27.26 6.67 4.17
CA TYR A 43 26.06 5.95 4.61
C TYR A 43 24.79 6.82 4.55
N THR A 44 24.90 8.09 4.92
CA THR A 44 23.88 9.13 4.70
C THR A 44 24.53 10.34 4.05
N VAL A 45 23.80 10.98 3.13
CA VAL A 45 24.21 12.22 2.46
C VAL A 45 23.08 13.25 2.52
N GLN A 46 23.43 14.51 2.74
CA GLN A 46 22.51 15.64 2.77
C GLN A 46 23.20 16.85 2.13
N GLN A 47 22.47 17.62 1.33
CA GLN A 47 22.97 18.87 0.75
C GLN A 47 22.75 20.01 1.75
N HIS A 48 23.70 20.96 1.80
CA HIS A 48 23.71 22.02 2.81
C HIS A 48 24.27 23.34 2.23
N ASP A 49 23.70 24.48 2.63
CA ASP A 49 24.11 25.81 2.19
C ASP A 49 24.51 26.70 3.37
N ILE A 50 25.67 27.37 3.23
CA ILE A 50 26.13 28.44 4.11
C ILE A 50 26.36 29.71 3.31
N SER A 51 25.44 30.66 3.43
CA SER A 51 25.58 32.00 2.85
C SER A 51 25.97 31.96 1.37
N GLY A 52 25.37 31.04 0.60
CA GLY A 52 25.64 30.80 -0.81
C GLY A 52 26.59 29.64 -1.07
N LYS A 53 27.52 29.33 -0.16
CA LYS A 53 28.49 28.24 -0.34
C LYS A 53 27.83 26.87 -0.11
N LYS A 54 27.94 26.00 -1.11
CA LYS A 54 27.37 24.66 -1.11
C LYS A 54 28.29 23.61 -0.50
N TRP A 55 27.72 22.73 0.32
CA TRP A 55 28.41 21.66 1.04
C TRP A 55 27.59 20.37 1.00
N LEU A 56 28.27 19.25 1.18
CA LEU A 56 27.63 17.99 1.58
C LEU A 56 27.90 17.70 3.05
N VAL A 57 26.86 17.23 3.72
CA VAL A 57 26.92 16.64 5.06
C VAL A 57 26.86 15.13 4.89
N VAL A 58 27.90 14.43 5.34
CA VAL A 58 28.07 12.99 5.10
C VAL A 58 28.21 12.24 6.42
N GLY A 59 27.34 11.27 6.67
CA GLY A 59 27.40 10.40 7.84
C GLY A 59 28.44 9.28 7.68
N ALA A 60 29.12 8.98 8.78
CA ALA A 60 30.10 7.90 8.90
C ALA A 60 29.88 7.16 10.24
N PRO A 61 28.88 6.27 10.34
CA PRO A 61 28.42 5.70 11.61
C PRO A 61 29.43 4.77 12.30
N LEU A 62 30.49 4.32 11.60
CA LEU A 62 31.55 3.49 12.19
C LEU A 62 32.85 4.27 12.45
N GLU A 63 32.82 5.59 12.34
CA GLU A 63 33.96 6.46 12.58
C GLU A 63 34.48 6.39 14.02
N THR A 64 35.79 6.58 14.17
CA THR A 64 36.47 6.57 15.48
C THR A 64 36.76 7.98 15.97
N ASN A 65 36.53 8.20 17.27
CA ASN A 65 36.85 9.42 17.99
C ASN A 65 37.68 9.06 19.23
N GLY A 66 39.00 9.24 19.14
CA GLY A 66 39.93 8.72 20.15
C GLY A 66 39.98 7.20 20.09
N HIS A 67 39.74 6.52 21.22
CA HIS A 67 39.72 5.05 21.29
C HIS A 67 38.32 4.44 21.07
N GLN A 68 37.27 5.25 20.94
CA GLN A 68 35.88 4.80 20.87
C GLN A 68 35.34 4.90 19.43
N LYS A 69 34.54 3.91 19.00
CA LYS A 69 33.83 3.89 17.70
C LYS A 69 32.47 4.58 17.84
N THR A 70 32.48 5.90 18.01
CA THR A 70 31.25 6.66 18.26
C THR A 70 30.44 6.94 16.99
N GLY A 71 31.06 6.92 15.81
CA GLY A 71 30.48 7.50 14.60
C GLY A 71 30.64 9.02 14.56
N ASP A 72 30.53 9.62 13.37
CA ASP A 72 30.59 11.07 13.20
C ASP A 72 29.94 11.52 11.89
N VAL A 73 29.94 12.84 11.69
CA VAL A 73 29.47 13.52 10.48
C VAL A 73 30.60 14.38 9.93
N TYR A 74 30.69 14.41 8.60
CA TYR A 74 31.66 15.21 7.85
C TYR A 74 30.95 16.34 7.11
N LYS A 75 31.62 17.49 7.00
CA LYS A 75 31.27 18.53 6.03
C LYS A 75 32.27 18.47 4.87
N CYS A 76 31.75 18.44 3.65
CA CYS A 76 32.53 18.28 2.44
C CYS A 76 32.22 19.43 1.47
N PRO A 77 33.23 20.18 1.01
CA PRO A 77 33.00 21.22 0.02
C PRO A 77 32.66 20.58 -1.34
N VAL A 78 31.71 21.19 -2.07
CA VAL A 78 31.27 20.68 -3.38
C VAL A 78 32.35 20.86 -4.46
N THR A 79 32.94 22.05 -4.55
CA THR A 79 33.88 22.42 -5.63
C THR A 79 35.28 21.83 -5.42
N GLN A 80 36.01 22.29 -4.39
CA GLN A 80 37.36 21.82 -4.06
C GLN A 80 37.63 21.85 -2.55
N GLY A 81 38.35 20.83 -2.08
CA GLY A 81 38.79 20.69 -0.68
C GLY A 81 38.50 19.31 -0.10
N ASN A 82 39.11 19.02 1.05
CA ASN A 82 38.90 17.76 1.75
C ASN A 82 37.71 17.86 2.71
N CYS A 83 37.01 16.74 2.88
CA CYS A 83 36.01 16.62 3.94
C CYS A 83 36.65 16.82 5.31
N THR A 84 35.94 17.50 6.19
CA THR A 84 36.37 17.74 7.57
C THR A 84 35.36 17.17 8.56
N LYS A 85 35.86 16.42 9.54
CA LYS A 85 35.05 15.81 10.60
C LYS A 85 34.51 16.91 11.53
N LEU A 86 33.24 16.80 11.92
CA LEU A 86 32.59 17.75 12.83
C LEU A 86 32.87 17.46 14.32
N ASN A 87 33.41 16.29 14.66
CA ASN A 87 33.75 15.84 16.01
C ASN A 87 32.54 15.80 16.95
N LEU A 88 31.35 15.54 16.41
CA LEU A 88 30.11 15.51 17.18
C LEU A 88 30.07 14.31 18.13
N GLY A 89 30.81 13.24 17.83
CA GLY A 89 30.94 12.08 18.71
C GLY A 89 31.62 12.38 20.07
N ARG A 90 32.21 13.58 20.24
CA ARG A 90 32.78 14.03 21.51
C ARG A 90 31.77 14.71 22.44
N VAL A 91 30.61 15.11 21.94
CA VAL A 91 29.56 15.79 22.73
C VAL A 91 29.09 14.90 23.88
N THR A 92 29.12 15.41 25.12
CA THR A 92 28.73 14.71 26.36
C THR A 92 27.46 15.30 26.96
N LEU A 93 26.63 14.46 27.55
CA LEU A 93 25.46 14.85 28.35
C LEU A 93 25.84 14.92 29.84
N SER A 94 25.58 16.06 30.49
CA SER A 94 25.80 16.22 31.93
C SER A 94 24.76 15.42 32.73
N ASN A 95 25.17 14.85 33.87
CA ASN A 95 24.34 14.13 34.86
C ASN A 95 24.04 12.64 34.56
N VAL A 96 24.75 12.01 33.62
CA VAL A 96 24.67 10.56 33.38
C VAL A 96 26.05 9.97 33.12
N SER A 97 26.27 8.69 33.49
CA SER A 97 27.47 7.94 33.11
C SER A 97 27.28 7.40 31.69
N GLU A 98 27.97 8.00 30.72
CA GLU A 98 27.76 7.70 29.30
C GLU A 98 28.61 6.52 28.82
N ARG A 99 28.01 5.64 28.01
CA ARG A 99 28.73 4.62 27.24
C ARG A 99 28.56 4.90 25.75
N LYS A 100 29.57 5.55 25.17
CA LYS A 100 29.55 6.07 23.80
C LYS A 100 30.08 5.11 22.74
N ASP A 101 30.76 4.04 23.15
CA ASP A 101 31.31 3.11 22.17
C ASP A 101 30.18 2.45 21.37
N ASN A 102 30.34 2.40 20.05
CA ASN A 102 29.35 1.90 19.09
C ASN A 102 28.00 2.66 19.07
N MET A 103 27.96 3.95 19.46
CA MET A 103 26.70 4.72 19.45
C MET A 103 26.14 5.04 18.04
N ARG A 104 26.95 4.88 16.98
CA ARG A 104 26.58 5.02 15.55
C ARG A 104 26.07 6.40 15.15
N LEU A 105 26.74 7.47 15.58
CA LEU A 105 26.38 8.82 15.17
C LEU A 105 26.53 9.01 13.65
N GLY A 106 25.51 9.61 13.03
CA GLY A 106 25.45 9.80 11.57
C GLY A 106 24.66 8.71 10.84
N LEU A 107 24.02 7.79 11.58
CA LEU A 107 23.12 6.79 10.99
C LEU A 107 21.85 7.42 10.41
N SER A 108 21.33 8.48 11.04
CA SER A 108 20.21 9.28 10.54
C SER A 108 20.60 10.76 10.53
N LEU A 109 20.28 11.43 9.41
CA LEU A 109 20.46 12.85 9.20
C LEU A 109 19.13 13.46 8.74
N ALA A 110 18.80 14.65 9.22
CA ALA A 110 17.67 15.43 8.73
C ALA A 110 18.01 16.91 8.66
N THR A 111 17.75 17.53 7.51
CA THR A 111 18.01 18.95 7.26
C THR A 111 16.75 19.77 7.53
N ASN A 112 16.93 20.95 8.13
CA ASN A 112 15.88 21.94 8.30
C ASN A 112 16.02 23.02 7.23
N PRO A 113 15.16 23.03 6.19
CA PRO A 113 15.27 24.01 5.10
C PRO A 113 14.95 25.45 5.54
N LYS A 114 14.30 25.66 6.71
CA LYS A 114 13.94 27.02 7.16
C LYS A 114 15.14 27.82 7.67
N ASP A 115 16.08 27.17 8.34
CA ASP A 115 17.23 27.83 8.98
C ASP A 115 18.58 27.23 8.56
N ASN A 116 18.56 26.33 7.58
CA ASN A 116 19.70 25.52 7.13
C ASN A 116 20.43 24.82 8.29
N SER A 117 19.77 24.51 9.40
CA SER A 117 20.33 23.63 10.43
C SER A 117 20.10 22.17 10.06
N PHE A 118 20.85 21.25 10.67
CA PHE A 118 20.58 19.82 10.51
C PHE A 118 20.69 19.09 11.85
N LEU A 119 20.11 17.90 11.87
CA LEU A 119 20.12 17.00 13.00
C LEU A 119 20.93 15.76 12.65
N ALA A 120 21.85 15.37 13.52
CA ALA A 120 22.61 14.13 13.40
C ALA A 120 22.32 13.21 14.58
N CYS A 121 21.79 12.02 14.32
CA CYS A 121 21.35 11.11 15.36
C CYS A 121 22.29 9.91 15.57
N SER A 122 22.28 9.42 16.80
CA SER A 122 23.07 8.32 17.33
C SER A 122 22.13 7.38 18.10
N PRO A 123 21.44 6.46 17.39
CA PRO A 123 20.36 5.66 17.98
C PRO A 123 20.87 4.67 19.04
N LEU A 124 22.14 4.24 18.93
CA LEU A 124 22.76 3.29 19.85
C LEU A 124 23.52 3.97 20.99
N TRP A 125 23.33 5.28 21.19
CA TRP A 125 23.87 5.92 22.39
C TRP A 125 23.23 5.33 23.64
N SER A 126 24.07 5.06 24.65
CA SER A 126 23.66 4.42 25.89
C SER A 126 24.25 5.10 27.12
N HIS A 127 23.58 4.93 28.25
CA HIS A 127 24.05 5.35 29.56
C HIS A 127 23.86 4.24 30.58
N GLU A 128 24.72 4.23 31.60
CA GLU A 128 24.71 3.21 32.66
C GLU A 128 23.61 3.50 33.68
N CYS A 129 22.90 2.44 34.06
CA CYS A 129 21.86 2.43 35.08
C CYS A 129 22.01 1.18 35.97
N GLY A 130 22.73 1.30 37.07
CA GLY A 130 23.01 0.16 37.95
C GLY A 130 24.01 -0.80 37.31
N SER A 131 23.62 -2.07 37.12
CA SER A 131 24.39 -3.05 36.34
C SER A 131 23.99 -3.10 34.85
N SER A 132 22.87 -2.48 34.51
CA SER A 132 22.29 -2.43 33.17
C SER A 132 22.68 -1.17 32.40
N TYR A 133 22.50 -1.18 31.09
CA TYR A 133 22.68 0.00 30.23
C TYR A 133 21.41 0.29 29.44
N TYR A 134 20.95 1.53 29.49
CA TYR A 134 19.78 1.98 28.72
C TYR A 134 20.25 2.56 27.39
N THR A 135 19.81 1.95 26.28
CA THR A 135 20.13 2.38 24.92
C THR A 135 19.01 3.25 24.36
N THR A 136 18.90 4.46 24.88
CA THR A 136 17.79 5.38 24.54
C THR A 136 18.01 6.16 23.26
N GLY A 137 19.25 6.28 22.78
CA GLY A 137 19.63 7.12 21.65
C GLY A 137 19.67 8.63 21.97
N MET A 138 20.38 9.37 21.13
CA MET A 138 20.46 10.84 21.20
C MET A 138 20.67 11.46 19.81
N CYS A 139 20.40 12.75 19.66
CA CYS A 139 20.73 13.51 18.47
C CYS A 139 21.44 14.83 18.80
N SER A 140 22.30 15.29 17.90
CA SER A 140 22.97 16.59 17.95
C SER A 140 22.37 17.52 16.91
N ARG A 141 21.79 18.64 17.34
CA ARG A 141 21.38 19.72 16.43
C ARG A 141 22.58 20.60 16.13
N VAL A 142 22.82 20.83 14.84
CA VAL A 142 23.94 21.62 14.32
C VAL A 142 23.37 22.77 13.51
N ASN A 143 23.82 23.99 13.77
CA ASN A 143 23.34 25.16 13.04
C ASN A 143 23.92 25.24 11.62
N SER A 144 23.46 26.21 10.83
CA SER A 144 23.93 26.42 9.47
C SER A 144 25.45 26.55 9.34
N ASN A 145 26.15 27.09 10.34
CA ASN A 145 27.60 27.27 10.35
C ASN A 145 28.39 26.04 10.84
N PHE A 146 27.81 24.84 10.83
CA PHE A 146 28.41 23.60 11.31
C PHE A 146 28.83 23.64 12.80
N ARG A 147 28.20 24.48 13.62
CA ARG A 147 28.45 24.51 15.07
C ARG A 147 27.37 23.74 15.80
N PHE A 148 27.82 22.91 16.75
CA PHE A 148 26.93 22.24 17.69
C PHE A 148 26.07 23.29 18.42
N SER A 149 24.76 23.03 18.49
CA SER A 149 23.79 23.93 19.11
C SER A 149 23.20 23.32 20.39
N LYS A 150 22.58 22.13 20.28
CA LYS A 150 21.88 21.48 21.39
C LYS A 150 21.84 19.95 21.20
N THR A 151 21.89 19.22 22.31
CA THR A 151 21.59 17.78 22.35
C THR A 151 20.09 17.54 22.52
N VAL A 152 19.53 16.63 21.73
CA VAL A 152 18.12 16.23 21.74
C VAL A 152 18.05 14.75 22.16
N ALA A 153 17.50 14.49 23.34
CA ALA A 153 17.37 13.14 23.90
C ALA A 153 16.03 13.00 24.67
N PRO A 154 14.87 12.99 23.97
CA PRO A 154 13.57 13.05 24.64
C PRO A 154 13.25 11.77 25.44
N ALA A 155 13.79 10.63 25.02
CA ALA A 155 13.66 9.35 25.71
C ALA A 155 14.66 9.13 26.85
N LEU A 156 15.51 10.12 27.17
CA LEU A 156 16.40 10.02 28.33
C LEU A 156 15.56 9.86 29.61
N GLN A 157 15.67 8.69 30.21
CA GLN A 157 15.02 8.36 31.48
C GLN A 157 16.02 8.50 32.62
N ARG A 158 15.53 8.79 33.83
CA ARG A 158 16.34 8.58 35.04
C ARG A 158 16.30 7.09 35.36
N CYS A 159 17.44 6.52 35.75
CA CYS A 159 17.51 5.12 36.15
C CYS A 159 16.46 4.80 37.22
N GLN A 160 15.64 3.78 36.99
CA GLN A 160 14.63 3.37 37.95
C GLN A 160 15.30 2.53 39.06
N THR A 161 15.39 3.14 40.24
CA THR A 161 15.56 2.62 41.62
C THR A 161 16.46 1.39 41.85
N TYR A 162 17.57 1.65 42.54
CA TYR A 162 18.43 0.72 43.29
C TYR A 162 17.66 -0.35 44.10
N MET A 163 18.24 -1.53 44.36
CA MET A 163 17.56 -2.66 45.03
C MET A 163 18.12 -2.97 46.42
N ASP A 164 17.25 -3.33 47.34
CA ASP A 164 17.59 -3.82 48.67
C ASP A 164 17.23 -5.30 48.76
N ILE A 165 18.22 -6.16 48.98
CA ILE A 165 18.05 -7.62 49.04
C ILE A 165 18.26 -8.09 50.47
N VAL A 166 17.28 -8.79 51.04
CA VAL A 166 17.42 -9.47 52.34
C VAL A 166 17.37 -10.98 52.12
N ILE A 167 18.44 -11.67 52.49
CA ILE A 167 18.53 -13.14 52.41
C ILE A 167 18.14 -13.69 53.78
N VAL A 168 17.13 -14.56 53.81
CA VAL A 168 16.55 -15.19 55.00
C VAL A 168 16.95 -16.66 54.98
N LEU A 169 17.94 -17.02 55.80
CA LEU A 169 18.59 -18.33 55.83
C LEU A 169 18.09 -19.16 57.01
N ASP A 170 17.59 -20.35 56.71
CA ASP A 170 17.35 -21.38 57.72
C ASP A 170 18.68 -21.89 58.28
N GLY A 171 18.90 -21.65 59.56
CA GLY A 171 20.07 -22.08 60.34
C GLY A 171 19.75 -23.21 61.32
N SER A 172 18.59 -23.87 61.21
CA SER A 172 18.19 -24.98 62.07
C SER A 172 19.08 -26.22 61.89
N ASN A 173 18.96 -27.19 62.80
CA ASN A 173 19.80 -28.40 62.78
C ASN A 173 19.47 -29.38 61.63
N SER A 174 18.39 -29.19 60.87
CA SER A 174 18.05 -30.03 59.70
C SER A 174 18.99 -29.78 58.52
N ILE A 175 19.44 -28.53 58.37
CA ILE A 175 20.40 -28.11 57.34
C ILE A 175 21.76 -28.74 57.64
N TYR A 176 22.16 -29.69 56.80
CA TYR A 176 23.46 -30.34 56.93
C TYR A 176 23.96 -30.89 55.58
N PRO A 177 25.19 -30.57 55.14
CA PRO A 177 26.20 -29.74 55.82
C PRO A 177 26.01 -28.22 55.62
N TRP A 178 26.20 -27.41 56.67
CA TRP A 178 26.10 -25.94 56.61
C TRP A 178 27.02 -25.27 55.59
N VAL A 179 28.20 -25.84 55.36
CA VAL A 179 29.23 -25.25 54.48
C VAL A 179 28.71 -25.03 53.04
N GLU A 180 27.77 -25.85 52.58
CA GLU A 180 27.20 -25.72 51.24
C GLU A 180 26.25 -24.51 51.14
N VAL A 181 25.47 -24.22 52.18
CA VAL A 181 24.64 -23.00 52.26
C VAL A 181 25.52 -21.76 52.31
N GLN A 182 26.64 -21.83 53.03
CA GLN A 182 27.63 -20.76 53.09
C GLN A 182 28.32 -20.52 51.73
N HIS A 183 28.70 -21.57 51.01
CA HIS A 183 29.23 -21.47 49.66
C HIS A 183 28.22 -20.88 48.68
N PHE A 184 26.96 -21.32 48.75
CA PHE A 184 25.87 -20.73 47.97
C PHE A 184 25.76 -19.23 48.23
N LEU A 185 25.71 -18.82 49.50
CA LEU A 185 25.64 -17.41 49.91
C LEU A 185 26.81 -16.59 49.33
N ILE A 186 28.04 -17.09 49.44
CA ILE A 186 29.22 -16.43 48.87
C ILE A 186 29.11 -16.31 47.35
N ASN A 187 28.68 -17.37 46.67
CA ASN A 187 28.62 -17.41 45.22
C ASN A 187 27.53 -16.51 44.66
N ILE A 188 26.36 -16.43 45.30
CA ILE A 188 25.30 -15.50 44.89
C ILE A 188 25.68 -14.04 45.17
N LEU A 189 26.32 -13.75 46.31
CA LEU A 189 26.79 -12.40 46.63
C LEU A 189 27.83 -11.88 45.63
N LYS A 190 28.70 -12.76 45.12
CA LYS A 190 29.66 -12.43 44.06
C LYS A 190 29.01 -12.06 42.72
N LYS A 191 27.76 -12.46 42.49
CA LYS A 191 27.02 -12.07 41.29
C LYS A 191 26.51 -10.64 41.39
N PHE A 192 26.15 -10.18 42.59
CA PHE A 192 25.56 -8.85 42.79
C PHE A 192 26.58 -7.70 42.70
N TYR A 193 26.13 -6.56 42.17
CA TYR A 193 26.89 -5.31 42.15
C TYR A 193 26.55 -4.48 43.41
N ILE A 194 27.29 -4.73 44.48
CA ILE A 194 27.02 -4.14 45.80
C ILE A 194 27.63 -2.74 45.91
N GLY A 195 26.78 -1.76 46.25
CA GLY A 195 27.19 -0.36 46.43
C GLY A 195 26.06 0.57 46.86
N PRO A 196 26.37 1.75 47.44
CA PRO A 196 25.37 2.67 47.99
C PRO A 196 24.40 3.25 46.94
N GLY A 197 24.84 3.33 45.68
CA GLY A 197 24.02 3.65 44.51
C GLY A 197 23.75 2.46 43.61
N GLN A 198 23.70 1.24 44.14
CA GLN A 198 23.38 -0.01 43.41
C GLN A 198 22.64 -0.97 44.36
N ILE A 199 23.10 -2.22 44.53
CA ILE A 199 22.46 -3.19 45.42
C ILE A 199 22.99 -3.03 46.86
N GLN A 200 22.09 -3.11 47.83
CA GLN A 200 22.42 -3.29 49.24
C GLN A 200 21.92 -4.66 49.70
N VAL A 201 22.71 -5.39 50.48
CA VAL A 201 22.37 -6.75 50.90
C VAL A 201 22.43 -6.88 52.42
N GLY A 202 21.39 -7.45 53.01
CA GLY A 202 21.32 -7.85 54.41
C GLY A 202 21.10 -9.35 54.52
N VAL A 203 21.57 -9.96 55.60
CA VAL A 203 21.40 -11.39 55.86
C VAL A 203 20.77 -11.58 57.24
N VAL A 204 19.70 -12.37 57.26
CA VAL A 204 18.98 -12.80 58.45
C VAL A 204 19.09 -14.31 58.53
N GLN A 205 19.47 -14.84 59.70
CA GLN A 205 19.46 -16.28 59.95
C GLN A 205 18.35 -16.60 60.97
N TYR A 206 17.60 -17.68 60.75
CA TYR A 206 16.49 -18.09 61.61
C TYR A 206 16.51 -19.59 61.94
N GLY A 207 15.87 -19.97 63.05
CA GLY A 207 15.65 -21.35 63.48
C GLY A 207 14.58 -21.36 64.58
N GLU A 208 15.00 -21.56 65.83
CA GLU A 208 14.15 -21.30 67.01
C GLU A 208 14.05 -19.80 67.33
N ASP A 209 15.15 -19.07 67.13
CA ASP A 209 15.28 -17.61 67.22
C ASP A 209 15.70 -17.01 65.86
N VAL A 210 15.61 -15.68 65.71
CA VAL A 210 16.00 -14.95 64.49
C VAL A 210 17.05 -13.89 64.83
N VAL A 211 18.10 -13.79 64.01
CA VAL A 211 19.20 -12.82 64.20
C VAL A 211 19.57 -12.11 62.89
N HIS A 212 20.06 -10.87 63.01
CA HIS A 212 20.78 -10.21 61.92
C HIS A 212 22.22 -10.71 61.91
N GLU A 213 22.65 -11.29 60.80
CA GLU A 213 24.08 -11.53 60.55
C GLU A 213 24.75 -10.24 60.07
N PHE A 214 24.06 -9.45 59.22
CA PHE A 214 24.37 -8.03 58.97
C PHE A 214 23.22 -7.30 58.26
N HIS A 215 23.21 -5.97 58.37
CA HIS A 215 22.18 -5.07 57.82
C HIS A 215 22.52 -4.58 56.40
N LEU A 216 21.52 -4.04 55.70
CA LEU A 216 21.62 -3.56 54.32
C LEU A 216 22.72 -2.50 54.09
N ASN A 217 23.02 -1.69 55.10
CA ASN A 217 23.93 -0.56 55.01
C ASN A 217 25.29 -0.78 55.69
N ASP A 218 25.56 -1.98 56.21
CA ASP A 218 26.81 -2.28 56.94
C ASP A 218 28.02 -2.34 56.00
N TYR A 219 27.82 -2.77 54.75
CA TYR A 219 28.89 -2.95 53.77
C TYR A 219 28.59 -2.23 52.45
N ARG A 220 29.66 -1.83 51.75
CA ARG A 220 29.56 -0.99 50.54
C ARG A 220 30.22 -1.59 49.31
N SER A 221 30.83 -2.77 49.41
CA SER A 221 31.48 -3.45 48.30
C SER A 221 31.25 -4.95 48.37
N VAL A 222 31.34 -5.62 47.21
CA VAL A 222 31.22 -7.08 47.10
C VAL A 222 32.27 -7.79 47.94
N LYS A 223 33.50 -7.25 47.98
CA LYS A 223 34.60 -7.84 48.74
C LYS A 223 34.27 -7.92 50.23
N ASP A 224 33.79 -6.81 50.81
CA ASP A 224 33.50 -6.72 52.24
C ASP A 224 32.31 -7.61 52.64
N VAL A 225 31.26 -7.65 51.80
CA VAL A 225 30.08 -8.50 52.05
C VAL A 225 30.42 -9.99 51.95
N VAL A 226 31.23 -10.38 50.96
CA VAL A 226 31.67 -11.78 50.80
C VAL A 226 32.55 -12.21 51.97
N GLU A 227 33.44 -11.33 52.44
CA GLU A 227 34.26 -11.58 53.62
C GLU A 227 33.38 -11.75 54.87
N ALA A 228 32.41 -10.87 55.09
CA ALA A 228 31.46 -11.01 56.20
C ALA A 228 30.64 -12.32 56.13
N ALA A 229 30.13 -12.67 54.95
CA ALA A 229 29.38 -13.90 54.73
C ALA A 229 30.21 -15.18 54.98
N SER A 230 31.53 -15.12 54.76
CA SER A 230 32.43 -16.24 55.04
C SER A 230 32.67 -16.53 56.54
N HIS A 231 32.16 -15.67 57.42
CA HIS A 231 32.23 -15.85 58.88
C HIS A 231 30.88 -16.21 59.52
N ILE A 232 29.82 -16.43 58.72
CA ILE A 232 28.51 -16.82 59.23
C ILE A 232 28.51 -18.30 59.63
N GLU A 233 28.32 -18.56 60.92
CA GLU A 233 28.20 -19.91 61.48
C GLU A 233 26.72 -20.34 61.60
N GLN A 234 26.48 -21.66 61.58
CA GLN A 234 25.15 -22.23 61.81
C GLN A 234 24.77 -22.04 63.28
N ARG A 235 23.60 -21.43 63.54
CA ARG A 235 23.11 -21.25 64.92
C ARG A 235 22.57 -22.53 65.53
N GLY A 236 22.02 -23.42 64.70
CA GLY A 236 21.31 -24.61 65.15
C GLY A 236 19.95 -24.28 65.76
N GLY A 237 19.30 -25.30 66.30
CA GLY A 237 17.96 -25.20 66.89
C GLY A 237 17.12 -26.44 66.58
N THR A 238 16.12 -26.71 67.41
CA THR A 238 15.21 -27.85 67.21
C THR A 238 13.95 -27.51 66.42
N GLU A 239 13.70 -26.23 66.15
CA GLU A 239 12.55 -25.73 65.40
C GLU A 239 12.99 -24.94 64.17
N THR A 240 12.09 -24.86 63.19
CA THR A 240 12.24 -24.07 61.95
C THR A 240 11.07 -23.10 61.86
N ARG A 241 11.23 -21.87 62.38
CA ARG A 241 10.18 -20.83 62.39
C ARG A 241 10.25 -19.90 61.18
N THR A 242 9.86 -20.41 60.01
CA THR A 242 9.97 -19.69 58.72
C THR A 242 9.05 -18.47 58.67
N ALA A 243 7.83 -18.54 59.22
CA ALA A 243 6.92 -17.39 59.21
C ALA A 243 7.49 -16.23 60.04
N PHE A 244 8.10 -16.53 61.20
CA PHE A 244 8.78 -15.54 62.03
C PHE A 244 10.03 -14.96 61.34
N GLY A 245 10.82 -15.78 60.64
CA GLY A 245 11.97 -15.31 59.85
C GLY A 245 11.58 -14.32 58.74
N ILE A 246 10.51 -14.61 58.00
CA ILE A 246 9.97 -13.71 56.95
C ILE A 246 9.43 -12.41 57.56
N GLU A 247 8.71 -12.50 58.68
CA GLU A 247 8.16 -11.32 59.36
C GLU A 247 9.27 -10.42 59.92
N PHE A 248 10.33 -11.00 60.49
CA PHE A 248 11.50 -10.27 60.95
C PHE A 248 12.23 -9.58 59.79
N ALA A 249 12.39 -10.27 58.66
CA ALA A 249 12.97 -9.66 57.47
C ALA A 249 12.13 -8.47 56.95
N ARG A 250 10.79 -8.63 56.92
CA ARG A 250 9.84 -7.58 56.49
C ARG A 250 9.81 -6.37 57.43
N SER A 251 9.66 -6.62 58.72
CA SER A 251 9.39 -5.59 59.74
C SER A 251 10.65 -4.94 60.30
N GLU A 252 11.78 -5.65 60.34
CA GLU A 252 13.06 -5.17 60.91
C GLU A 252 14.13 -5.00 59.82
N ALA A 253 14.47 -6.05 59.07
CA ALA A 253 15.64 -6.03 58.18
C ALA A 253 15.53 -5.03 57.04
N PHE A 254 14.36 -4.90 56.40
CA PHE A 254 14.14 -3.86 55.39
C PHE A 254 14.00 -2.45 55.95
N GLN A 255 13.84 -2.28 57.27
CA GLN A 255 13.76 -0.96 57.90
C GLN A 255 15.15 -0.48 58.35
N LYS A 256 16.02 -1.40 58.78
CA LYS A 256 17.39 -1.11 59.22
C LYS A 256 18.35 -1.05 58.03
N GLY A 257 18.60 0.16 57.56
CA GLY A 257 19.48 0.42 56.42
C GLY A 257 18.79 0.41 55.05
N GLY A 258 17.49 0.09 55.00
CA GLY A 258 16.70 0.10 53.76
C GLY A 258 16.46 1.51 53.21
N ARG A 259 16.45 1.62 51.88
CA ARG A 259 16.39 2.88 51.13
C ARG A 259 14.96 3.16 50.65
N LYS A 260 14.50 4.39 50.83
CA LYS A 260 13.18 4.82 50.34
C LYS A 260 13.12 4.78 48.81
N GLY A 261 12.17 4.02 48.28
CA GLY A 261 11.96 3.84 46.84
C GLY A 261 12.81 2.73 46.22
N ALA A 262 13.70 2.06 46.97
CA ALA A 262 14.39 0.88 46.47
C ALA A 262 13.44 -0.32 46.33
N LYS A 263 13.69 -1.19 45.35
CA LYS A 263 12.93 -2.43 45.19
C LYS A 263 13.38 -3.41 46.27
N LYS A 264 12.43 -3.94 47.03
CA LYS A 264 12.68 -4.87 48.13
C LYS A 264 12.57 -6.30 47.62
N VAL A 265 13.67 -7.05 47.73
CA VAL A 265 13.73 -8.46 47.33
C VAL A 265 14.12 -9.30 48.52
N MET A 266 13.33 -10.33 48.81
CA MET A 266 13.60 -11.29 49.88
C MET A 266 13.92 -12.65 49.26
N ILE A 267 14.98 -13.31 49.73
CA ILE A 267 15.35 -14.66 49.29
C ILE A 267 15.27 -15.58 50.51
N VAL A 268 14.27 -16.46 50.54
CA VAL A 268 14.02 -17.41 51.64
C VAL A 268 14.58 -18.77 51.26
N ILE A 269 15.44 -19.33 52.11
CA ILE A 269 16.09 -20.63 51.87
C ILE A 269 15.85 -21.51 53.09
N THR A 270 15.27 -22.69 52.87
CA THR A 270 14.90 -23.62 53.95
C THR A 270 14.86 -25.07 53.45
N ASP A 271 15.03 -26.03 54.36
CA ASP A 271 14.98 -27.47 54.08
C ASP A 271 13.85 -28.22 54.81
N GLY A 272 12.97 -27.51 55.52
CA GLY A 272 11.93 -28.09 56.35
C GLY A 272 10.64 -27.28 56.40
N GLU A 273 9.54 -27.97 56.68
CA GLU A 273 8.24 -27.35 56.95
C GLU A 273 8.30 -26.41 58.17
N SER A 274 7.61 -25.28 58.07
CA SER A 274 7.54 -24.28 59.13
C SER A 274 6.87 -24.85 60.38
N HIS A 275 7.45 -24.63 61.56
CA HIS A 275 6.81 -24.99 62.84
C HIS A 275 5.73 -23.97 63.26
N ASP A 276 5.68 -22.83 62.58
CA ASP A 276 4.75 -21.71 62.72
C ASP A 276 3.93 -21.45 61.43
N SER A 277 3.67 -22.50 60.63
CA SER A 277 2.88 -22.40 59.38
C SER A 277 1.53 -21.66 59.50
N PRO A 278 0.78 -21.69 60.63
CA PRO A 278 -0.47 -20.93 60.76
C PRO A 278 -0.30 -19.41 60.59
N ASP A 279 0.89 -18.86 60.85
CA ASP A 279 1.17 -17.43 60.69
C ASP A 279 1.64 -17.06 59.27
N LEU A 280 1.97 -18.05 58.44
CA LEU A 280 2.58 -17.86 57.12
C LEU A 280 1.66 -17.07 56.16
N GLU A 281 0.35 -17.38 56.14
CA GLU A 281 -0.64 -16.66 55.33
C GLU A 281 -0.65 -15.16 55.65
N LYS A 282 -0.65 -14.82 56.94
CA LYS A 282 -0.66 -13.43 57.40
C LYS A 282 0.60 -12.69 56.98
N VAL A 283 1.77 -13.31 57.13
CA VAL A 283 3.06 -12.68 56.84
C VAL A 283 3.27 -12.51 55.33
N ILE A 284 2.83 -13.47 54.52
CA ILE A 284 2.89 -13.37 53.04
C ILE A 284 1.98 -12.25 52.54
N GLN A 285 0.73 -12.17 53.02
CA GLN A 285 -0.19 -11.09 52.65
C GLN A 285 0.35 -9.70 53.05
N GLN A 286 1.03 -9.60 54.19
CA GLN A 286 1.68 -8.35 54.62
C GLN A 286 2.90 -8.01 53.75
N SER A 287 3.70 -9.01 53.37
CA SER A 287 4.84 -8.82 52.47
C SER A 287 4.42 -8.34 51.08
N GLU A 288 3.29 -8.85 50.56
CA GLU A 288 2.67 -8.36 49.32
C GLU A 288 2.21 -6.91 49.44
N ARG A 289 1.56 -6.53 50.55
CA ARG A 289 1.16 -5.13 50.81
C ARG A 289 2.37 -4.18 50.89
N ASP A 290 3.48 -4.65 51.41
CA ASP A 290 4.74 -3.90 51.49
C ASP A 290 5.56 -3.93 50.19
N ASN A 291 5.02 -4.56 49.15
CA ASN A 291 5.61 -4.68 47.82
C ASN A 291 6.99 -5.33 47.84
N VAL A 292 7.13 -6.41 48.63
CA VAL A 292 8.34 -7.23 48.75
C VAL A 292 8.25 -8.44 47.81
N THR A 293 9.13 -8.50 46.81
CA THR A 293 9.26 -9.65 45.92
C THR A 293 9.99 -10.78 46.65
N ARG A 294 9.40 -11.97 46.77
CA ARG A 294 9.96 -13.10 47.52
C ARG A 294 10.36 -14.23 46.59
N TYR A 295 11.62 -14.62 46.64
CA TYR A 295 12.14 -15.85 46.05
C TYR A 295 12.23 -16.92 47.12
N ALA A 296 11.75 -18.12 46.84
CA ALA A 296 11.74 -19.22 47.80
C ALA A 296 12.52 -20.41 47.24
N VAL A 297 13.48 -20.91 48.02
CA VAL A 297 14.38 -22.00 47.65
C VAL A 297 14.17 -23.17 48.61
N ALA A 298 13.61 -24.27 48.10
CA ALA A 298 13.40 -25.51 48.83
C ALA A 298 14.63 -26.43 48.70
N VAL A 299 15.24 -26.81 49.83
CA VAL A 299 16.37 -27.74 49.87
C VAL A 299 15.88 -29.12 50.30
N LEU A 300 16.00 -30.13 49.43
CA LEU A 300 15.42 -31.46 49.67
C LEU A 300 16.36 -32.45 50.36
N GLY A 301 17.52 -32.00 50.84
CA GLY A 301 18.55 -32.84 51.44
C GLY A 301 18.01 -33.69 52.59
N TYR A 302 17.31 -33.07 53.55
CA TYR A 302 16.71 -33.76 54.70
C TYR A 302 15.68 -34.83 54.29
N TYR A 303 14.78 -34.49 53.37
CA TYR A 303 13.72 -35.38 52.87
C TYR A 303 14.30 -36.58 52.11
N ASN A 304 15.27 -36.33 51.21
CA ASN A 304 15.92 -37.37 50.40
C ASN A 304 16.75 -38.32 51.26
N ARG A 305 17.49 -37.81 52.27
CA ARG A 305 18.28 -38.64 53.20
C ARG A 305 17.42 -39.57 54.05
N ARG A 306 16.16 -39.21 54.32
CA ARG A 306 15.23 -39.97 55.16
C ARG A 306 14.14 -40.72 54.37
N GLY A 307 14.08 -40.58 53.06
CA GLY A 307 13.06 -41.21 52.20
C GLY A 307 11.63 -40.69 52.45
N ILE A 308 11.49 -39.41 52.82
CA ILE A 308 10.20 -38.76 53.12
C ILE A 308 9.66 -38.08 51.85
N ASN A 309 8.35 -38.17 51.60
CA ASN A 309 7.71 -37.46 50.48
C ASN A 309 7.71 -35.93 50.73
N PRO A 310 8.33 -35.10 49.87
CA PRO A 310 8.44 -33.66 50.08
C PRO A 310 7.23 -32.85 49.58
N GLU A 311 6.13 -33.47 49.16
CA GLU A 311 5.00 -32.77 48.51
C GLU A 311 4.40 -31.64 49.37
N THR A 312 4.16 -31.89 50.66
CA THR A 312 3.61 -30.88 51.59
C THR A 312 4.55 -29.68 51.73
N PHE A 313 5.84 -29.94 51.93
CA PHE A 313 6.89 -28.94 52.00
C PHE A 313 6.99 -28.09 50.71
N LEU A 314 7.01 -28.75 49.54
CA LEU A 314 7.09 -28.04 48.26
C LEU A 314 5.89 -27.11 48.03
N ASN A 315 4.70 -27.50 48.48
CA ASN A 315 3.51 -26.64 48.40
C ASN A 315 3.61 -25.43 49.34
N GLU A 316 4.18 -25.60 50.54
CA GLU A 316 4.43 -24.50 51.48
C GLU A 316 5.43 -23.49 50.90
N ILE A 317 6.56 -23.96 50.35
CA ILE A 317 7.59 -23.05 49.80
C ILE A 317 7.12 -22.36 48.52
N LYS A 318 6.31 -23.02 47.68
CA LYS A 318 5.64 -22.36 46.55
C LYS A 318 4.71 -21.25 47.00
N TYR A 319 4.01 -21.44 48.11
CA TYR A 319 3.13 -20.42 48.68
C TYR A 319 3.90 -19.19 49.21
N ILE A 320 5.13 -19.38 49.70
CA ILE A 320 6.01 -18.28 50.14
C ILE A 320 6.47 -17.40 48.96
N ALA A 321 6.72 -18.02 47.80
CA ALA A 321 7.17 -17.32 46.60
C ALA A 321 6.13 -16.30 46.08
N SER A 322 6.58 -15.22 45.44
CA SER A 322 5.69 -14.26 44.77
C SER A 322 5.12 -14.81 43.46
N ASP A 323 3.93 -14.35 43.06
CA ASP A 323 3.31 -14.76 41.80
C ASP A 323 4.01 -14.15 40.55
N PRO A 324 4.13 -14.90 39.44
CA PRO A 324 3.82 -16.33 39.32
C PRO A 324 4.93 -17.18 39.95
N ASP A 325 4.52 -18.28 40.60
CA ASP A 325 5.39 -19.16 41.39
C ASP A 325 6.48 -19.85 40.56
N ASP A 326 6.20 -20.20 39.30
CA ASP A 326 7.16 -20.76 38.33
C ASP A 326 8.42 -19.88 38.13
N LYS A 327 8.32 -18.58 38.39
CA LYS A 327 9.43 -17.61 38.30
C LYS A 327 10.14 -17.31 39.62
N HIS A 328 9.52 -17.58 40.76
CA HIS A 328 10.07 -17.19 42.07
C HIS A 328 10.38 -18.38 42.99
N PHE A 329 9.91 -19.57 42.63
CA PHE A 329 10.19 -20.83 43.32
C PHE A 329 11.35 -21.58 42.67
N PHE A 330 12.22 -22.13 43.51
CA PHE A 330 13.30 -23.05 43.13
C PHE A 330 13.35 -24.23 44.10
N ASN A 331 13.70 -25.41 43.60
CA ASN A 331 14.02 -26.55 44.45
C ASN A 331 15.37 -27.16 44.06
N VAL A 332 16.05 -27.73 45.05
CA VAL A 332 17.33 -28.42 44.86
C VAL A 332 17.29 -29.77 45.56
N THR A 333 18.02 -30.75 45.02
CA THR A 333 18.02 -32.12 45.53
C THR A 333 18.67 -32.24 46.90
N ASP A 334 19.67 -31.43 47.17
CA ASP A 334 20.43 -31.37 48.42
C ASP A 334 21.12 -30.00 48.54
N GLU A 335 21.82 -29.78 49.66
CA GLU A 335 22.53 -28.53 49.94
C GLU A 335 23.64 -28.26 48.90
N ALA A 336 24.32 -29.30 48.41
CA ALA A 336 25.41 -29.17 47.43
C ALA A 336 24.91 -28.73 46.04
N ALA A 337 23.66 -29.05 45.69
CA ALA A 337 23.01 -28.61 44.46
C ALA A 337 22.58 -27.13 44.47
N LEU A 338 22.68 -26.42 45.61
CA LEU A 338 22.44 -24.97 45.66
C LEU A 338 23.34 -24.19 44.70
N LYS A 339 24.56 -24.67 44.44
CA LYS A 339 25.46 -24.04 43.47
C LYS A 339 24.88 -23.98 42.05
N ASP A 340 24.01 -24.93 41.70
CA ASP A 340 23.47 -25.08 40.34
C ASP A 340 22.39 -24.03 40.04
N ILE A 341 21.76 -23.47 41.08
CA ILE A 341 20.72 -22.43 40.95
C ILE A 341 21.29 -21.01 41.04
N VAL A 342 22.58 -20.82 41.38
CA VAL A 342 23.17 -19.48 41.57
C VAL A 342 23.04 -18.62 40.31
N ASP A 343 23.35 -19.19 39.14
CA ASP A 343 23.24 -18.46 37.87
C ASP A 343 21.77 -18.15 37.53
N ALA A 344 20.88 -19.14 37.66
CA ALA A 344 19.45 -18.96 37.36
C ALA A 344 18.77 -17.95 38.29
N LEU A 345 19.05 -18.02 39.60
CA LEU A 345 18.49 -17.10 40.59
C LEU A 345 19.08 -15.69 40.43
N GLY A 346 20.40 -15.58 40.17
CA GLY A 346 21.06 -14.31 39.85
C GLY A 346 20.42 -13.63 38.63
N ASP A 347 20.31 -14.35 37.51
CA ASP A 347 19.73 -13.82 36.28
C ASP A 347 18.26 -13.40 36.44
N ARG A 348 17.45 -14.15 37.21
CA ARG A 348 16.06 -13.76 37.53
C ARG A 348 16.02 -12.47 38.35
N ILE A 349 16.92 -12.28 39.31
CA ILE A 349 17.00 -11.04 40.10
C ILE A 349 17.47 -9.87 39.23
N PHE A 350 18.44 -10.07 38.34
CA PHE A 350 18.89 -9.02 37.41
C PHE A 350 17.81 -8.58 36.43
N SER A 351 16.90 -9.48 36.04
CA SER A 351 15.75 -9.11 35.21
C SER A 351 14.78 -8.10 35.88
N LEU A 352 14.88 -7.91 37.20
CA LEU A 352 14.15 -6.88 37.93
C LEU A 352 14.78 -5.48 37.79
N GLU A 353 16.06 -5.38 37.37
CA GLU A 353 16.74 -4.12 37.03
C GLU A 353 16.34 -3.69 35.62
N GLY A 354 15.43 -2.73 35.50
CA GLY A 354 14.97 -2.18 34.22
C GLY A 354 13.55 -2.56 33.81
N THR A 355 12.78 -3.13 34.74
CA THR A 355 11.38 -3.54 34.53
C THR A 355 10.44 -2.77 35.47
N ASN A 356 9.35 -2.24 34.93
CA ASN A 356 8.36 -1.50 35.72
C ASN A 356 7.58 -2.44 36.64
N LYS A 357 6.97 -1.87 37.70
CA LYS A 357 6.42 -2.51 38.92
C LYS A 357 5.71 -3.88 38.79
N ASN A 358 5.17 -4.29 37.64
CA ASN A 358 4.38 -5.52 37.49
C ASN A 358 4.76 -6.42 36.29
N GLU A 359 5.73 -6.07 35.43
CA GLU A 359 6.02 -6.84 34.21
C GLU A 359 7.49 -6.78 33.79
N THR A 360 8.02 -7.86 33.21
CA THR A 360 9.36 -7.95 32.60
C THR A 360 9.49 -7.18 31.27
N SER A 361 8.72 -6.09 31.07
CA SER A 361 8.61 -5.35 29.80
C SER A 361 9.40 -4.04 29.79
N PHE A 362 9.97 -3.69 28.63
CA PHE A 362 10.71 -2.45 28.40
C PHE A 362 9.75 -1.34 27.93
N GLY A 363 9.82 -0.18 28.57
CA GLY A 363 9.20 1.06 28.13
C GLY A 363 10.05 1.79 27.09
N LEU A 364 10.89 2.73 27.52
CA LEU A 364 11.76 3.52 26.63
C LEU A 364 13.26 3.28 26.87
N GLU A 365 13.61 2.37 27.77
CA GLU A 365 14.98 2.03 28.19
C GLU A 365 15.83 1.62 26.98
N MET A 366 15.23 0.88 26.04
CA MET A 366 15.85 0.42 24.79
C MET A 366 15.31 1.15 23.56
N SER A 367 14.76 2.35 23.72
CA SER A 367 14.00 3.05 22.67
C SER A 367 14.76 3.30 21.36
N GLN A 368 16.09 3.43 21.40
CA GLN A 368 16.91 3.77 20.23
C GLN A 368 16.40 4.99 19.46
N THR A 369 16.01 6.03 20.20
CA THR A 369 15.42 7.25 19.66
C THR A 369 16.39 7.95 18.71
N GLY A 370 15.86 8.40 17.57
CA GLY A 370 16.64 8.98 16.48
C GLY A 370 17.11 7.96 15.46
N PHE A 371 16.58 6.73 15.51
CA PHE A 371 16.78 5.72 14.46
C PHE A 371 16.42 6.28 13.07
N SER A 372 15.32 7.02 13.02
CA SER A 372 14.97 7.93 11.94
C SER A 372 14.62 9.31 12.51
N SER A 373 14.76 10.34 11.69
CA SER A 373 14.51 11.72 12.08
C SER A 373 13.86 12.50 10.95
N HIS A 374 12.88 13.35 11.28
CA HIS A 374 12.24 14.24 10.32
C HIS A 374 11.97 15.61 10.95
N VAL A 375 12.26 16.69 10.24
CA VAL A 375 12.02 18.05 10.72
C VAL A 375 10.61 18.48 10.38
N VAL A 376 9.90 19.03 11.36
CA VAL A 376 8.54 19.58 11.19
C VAL A 376 8.51 21.04 11.65
N GLU A 377 7.46 21.77 11.31
CA GLU A 377 7.43 23.24 11.49
C GLU A 377 7.61 23.70 12.94
N ASP A 378 7.11 22.92 13.90
CA ASP A 378 7.12 23.22 15.33
C ASP A 378 8.12 22.38 16.14
N GLY A 379 8.96 21.58 15.47
CA GLY A 379 9.91 20.71 16.17
C GLY A 379 10.55 19.61 15.33
N ILE A 380 10.91 18.52 16.00
CA ILE A 380 11.62 17.38 15.42
C ILE A 380 10.83 16.12 15.75
N LEU A 381 10.56 15.31 14.74
CA LEU A 381 9.98 13.97 14.87
C LEU A 381 11.11 12.94 14.89
N LEU A 382 11.06 12.01 15.84
CA LEU A 382 12.11 11.00 16.07
C LEU A 382 11.48 9.62 16.17
N GLY A 383 11.96 8.70 15.35
CA GLY A 383 11.62 7.29 15.45
C GLY A 383 12.35 6.60 16.61
N ALA A 384 11.65 5.75 17.35
CA ALA A 384 12.18 4.99 18.48
C ALA A 384 11.78 3.52 18.35
N VAL A 385 12.55 2.77 17.56
CA VAL A 385 12.23 1.39 17.15
C VAL A 385 12.17 0.39 18.31
N GLY A 386 12.95 0.62 19.38
CA GLY A 386 13.02 -0.30 20.52
C GLY A 386 12.09 0.07 21.68
N ALA A 387 11.22 1.07 21.50
CA ALA A 387 10.22 1.43 22.51
C ALA A 387 9.16 0.33 22.64
N TYR A 388 8.64 0.13 23.86
CA TYR A 388 7.54 -0.78 24.17
C TYR A 388 7.79 -2.20 23.65
N ASP A 389 8.84 -2.85 24.14
CA ASP A 389 9.25 -4.20 23.71
C ASP A 389 9.47 -4.34 22.19
N TRP A 390 10.14 -3.35 21.59
CA TRP A 390 10.38 -3.29 20.13
C TRP A 390 9.12 -3.20 19.26
N ASN A 391 7.93 -2.94 19.83
CA ASN A 391 6.79 -2.51 19.02
C ASN A 391 7.09 -1.19 18.32
N GLY A 392 7.88 -0.34 18.97
CA GLY A 392 8.35 0.94 18.47
C GLY A 392 7.39 2.09 18.76
N ALA A 393 7.90 3.31 18.66
CA ALA A 393 7.15 4.52 18.91
C ALA A 393 7.70 5.69 18.07
N VAL A 394 6.96 6.79 18.07
CA VAL A 394 7.41 8.06 17.48
C VAL A 394 7.31 9.14 18.54
N LEU A 395 8.41 9.85 18.76
CA LEU A 395 8.54 10.92 19.74
C LEU A 395 8.65 12.25 19.01
N LYS A 396 8.18 13.31 19.65
CA LYS A 396 8.29 14.67 19.11
C LYS A 396 8.92 15.60 20.14
N GLU A 397 9.93 16.35 19.74
CA GLU A 397 10.56 17.42 20.52
C GLU A 397 10.18 18.76 19.92
N THR A 398 9.47 19.61 20.66
CA THR A 398 9.09 20.97 20.25
C THR A 398 9.78 22.02 21.12
N SER A 399 9.59 23.30 20.79
CA SER A 399 10.03 24.41 21.66
C SER A 399 9.30 24.46 23.00
N THR A 400 8.07 23.92 23.06
CA THR A 400 7.21 23.91 24.26
C THR A 400 7.41 22.68 25.15
N GLY A 401 8.11 21.65 24.66
CA GLY A 401 8.44 20.45 25.43
C GLY A 401 8.49 19.18 24.58
N LYS A 402 8.49 18.02 25.24
CA LYS A 402 8.51 16.72 24.58
C LYS A 402 7.14 16.04 24.61
N VAL A 403 6.73 15.48 23.48
CA VAL A 403 5.52 14.67 23.34
C VAL A 403 5.93 13.22 23.11
N ILE A 404 5.58 12.37 24.06
CA ILE A 404 5.86 10.93 24.05
C ILE A 404 4.50 10.23 24.22
N PRO A 405 3.94 9.65 23.15
CA PRO A 405 2.67 8.94 23.23
C PRO A 405 2.77 7.71 24.12
N LEU A 406 1.70 7.41 24.85
CA LEU A 406 1.64 6.19 25.67
C LEU A 406 1.38 4.95 24.81
N ARG A 407 1.84 3.77 25.28
CA ARG A 407 1.67 2.46 24.61
C ARG A 407 0.21 2.20 24.21
N GLU A 408 -0.72 2.56 25.08
CA GLU A 408 -2.16 2.32 24.90
C GLU A 408 -2.71 3.02 23.66
N SER A 409 -2.07 4.10 23.21
CA SER A 409 -2.51 4.85 22.04
C SER A 409 -2.25 4.11 20.72
N TYR A 410 -1.38 3.09 20.74
CA TYR A 410 -1.04 2.28 19.57
C TYR A 410 -1.84 0.96 19.48
N LEU A 411 -2.50 0.54 20.57
CA LEU A 411 -3.12 -0.79 20.72
C LEU A 411 -4.09 -1.17 19.61
N LYS A 412 -4.81 -0.20 19.04
CA LYS A 412 -5.76 -0.44 17.94
C LYS A 412 -5.07 -1.01 16.69
N GLU A 413 -3.86 -0.56 16.39
CA GLU A 413 -3.10 -1.00 15.22
C GLU A 413 -1.96 -1.97 15.54
N PHE A 414 -1.53 -2.01 16.80
CA PHE A 414 -0.46 -2.84 17.34
C PHE A 414 -0.97 -3.55 18.60
N PRO A 415 -1.74 -4.63 18.45
CA PRO A 415 -2.42 -5.26 19.56
C PRO A 415 -1.46 -6.15 20.38
N GLU A 416 -1.79 -6.39 21.65
CA GLU A 416 -0.89 -7.04 22.62
C GLU A 416 -0.51 -8.47 22.25
N GLU A 417 -1.35 -9.18 21.47
CA GLU A 417 -1.06 -10.55 21.03
C GLU A 417 0.19 -10.60 20.13
N LEU A 418 0.55 -9.47 19.50
CA LEU A 418 1.71 -9.34 18.62
C LEU A 418 2.91 -8.65 19.29
N LYS A 419 2.87 -8.38 20.59
CA LYS A 419 3.91 -7.62 21.30
C LYS A 419 5.33 -8.23 21.17
N ASN A 420 5.42 -9.55 21.12
CA ASN A 420 6.70 -10.27 21.02
C ASN A 420 7.26 -10.31 19.59
N HIS A 421 6.55 -9.77 18.59
CA HIS A 421 7.00 -9.82 17.19
C HIS A 421 8.03 -8.71 16.88
N GLY A 422 8.07 -7.65 17.70
CA GLY A 422 8.97 -6.50 17.50
C GLY A 422 8.70 -5.77 16.19
N ALA A 423 7.62 -4.99 16.14
CA ALA A 423 7.14 -4.36 14.90
C ALA A 423 8.07 -3.26 14.32
N TYR A 424 8.94 -2.67 15.15
CA TYR A 424 9.87 -1.59 14.79
C TYR A 424 9.18 -0.33 14.26
N LEU A 425 8.06 0.07 14.84
CA LEU A 425 7.43 1.35 14.50
C LEU A 425 8.40 2.52 14.75
N GLY A 426 8.47 3.44 13.78
CA GLY A 426 9.45 4.53 13.78
C GLY A 426 10.79 4.15 13.14
N TYR A 427 10.86 3.01 12.44
CA TYR A 427 12.01 2.70 11.59
C TYR A 427 12.22 3.80 10.54
N THR A 428 11.12 4.31 10.00
CA THR A 428 11.05 5.53 9.20
C THR A 428 10.05 6.48 9.82
N VAL A 429 10.31 7.78 9.68
CA VAL A 429 9.36 8.84 10.02
C VAL A 429 9.39 9.91 8.93
N THR A 430 8.22 10.40 8.55
CA THR A 430 8.06 11.52 7.62
C THR A 430 6.73 12.24 7.90
N SER A 431 6.35 13.20 7.08
CA SER A 431 5.07 13.91 7.21
C SER A 431 4.44 14.16 5.85
N VAL A 432 3.12 14.11 5.79
CA VAL A 432 2.33 14.52 4.64
C VAL A 432 1.56 15.79 4.97
N VAL A 433 1.34 16.63 3.96
CA VAL A 433 0.53 17.86 4.10
C VAL A 433 -0.75 17.69 3.28
N SER A 434 -1.88 17.88 3.94
CA SER A 434 -3.22 17.78 3.36
C SER A 434 -3.98 19.08 3.56
N SER A 435 -4.73 19.51 2.55
CA SER A 435 -5.54 20.74 2.59
C SER A 435 -6.61 20.77 3.69
N ARG A 436 -7.11 19.61 4.14
CA ARG A 436 -8.15 19.51 5.19
C ARG A 436 -7.61 19.19 6.58
N GLN A 437 -6.59 18.35 6.68
CA GLN A 437 -6.06 17.86 7.96
C GLN A 437 -4.80 18.59 8.40
N GLY A 438 -4.29 19.51 7.58
CA GLY A 438 -2.99 20.11 7.79
C GLY A 438 -1.89 19.05 7.67
N ARG A 439 -0.89 19.13 8.55
CA ARG A 439 0.25 18.21 8.56
C ARG A 439 -0.08 16.95 9.38
N VAL A 440 0.07 15.79 8.76
CA VAL A 440 -0.10 14.46 9.38
C VAL A 440 1.25 13.74 9.35
N TYR A 441 1.57 12.99 10.40
CA TYR A 441 2.82 12.25 10.50
C TYR A 441 2.66 10.85 9.95
N VAL A 442 3.74 10.31 9.37
CA VAL A 442 3.78 8.96 8.83
C VAL A 442 4.94 8.22 9.46
N ALA A 443 4.71 6.97 9.84
CA ALA A 443 5.77 6.11 10.37
C ALA A 443 5.65 4.68 9.86
N GLY A 444 6.80 4.09 9.53
CA GLY A 444 6.92 2.70 9.12
C GLY A 444 7.25 1.77 10.27
N ALA A 445 6.71 0.55 10.18
CA ALA A 445 6.92 -0.58 11.07
C ALA A 445 7.21 -1.83 10.22
N PRO A 446 8.42 -1.96 9.65
CA PRO A 446 8.72 -2.95 8.62
C PRO A 446 8.69 -4.41 9.09
N ARG A 447 8.72 -4.65 10.40
CA ARG A 447 8.61 -5.98 10.99
C ARG A 447 7.22 -6.33 11.50
N PHE A 448 6.26 -5.41 11.42
CA PHE A 448 4.89 -5.67 11.86
C PHE A 448 4.32 -6.90 11.15
N ASN A 449 3.87 -7.88 11.92
CA ASN A 449 3.37 -9.16 11.43
C ASN A 449 4.30 -9.84 10.38
N HIS A 450 5.60 -9.56 10.44
CA HIS A 450 6.62 -9.97 9.48
C HIS A 450 6.40 -9.52 8.03
N THR A 451 5.29 -8.88 7.67
CA THR A 451 5.02 -8.35 6.32
C THR A 451 5.30 -6.86 6.19
N GLY A 452 5.21 -6.12 7.31
CA GLY A 452 5.41 -4.68 7.38
C GLY A 452 4.11 -3.86 7.37
N LYS A 453 4.16 -2.66 7.93
CA LYS A 453 3.04 -1.70 8.01
C LYS A 453 3.57 -0.26 7.95
N ALA A 454 2.77 0.67 7.44
CA ALA A 454 2.95 2.11 7.62
C ALA A 454 1.66 2.72 8.19
N ILE A 455 1.78 3.67 9.12
CA ILE A 455 0.63 4.36 9.71
C ILE A 455 0.71 5.86 9.48
N LEU A 456 -0.45 6.49 9.30
CA LEU A 456 -0.63 7.94 9.23
C LEU A 456 -1.38 8.40 10.48
N PHE A 457 -0.84 9.36 11.21
CA PHE A 457 -1.36 9.73 12.52
C PHE A 457 -1.05 11.19 12.90
N THR A 458 -1.81 11.72 13.85
CA THR A 458 -1.55 13.01 14.51
C THR A 458 -1.26 12.79 15.98
N MET A 459 -0.32 13.56 16.54
CA MET A 459 0.06 13.50 17.95
C MET A 459 -0.56 14.66 18.72
N HIS A 460 -1.01 14.40 19.94
CA HIS A 460 -1.63 15.39 20.82
C HIS A 460 -0.73 15.67 22.03
N ASN A 461 -0.80 16.90 22.56
CA ASN A 461 0.02 17.31 23.72
C ASN A 461 -0.30 16.53 25.01
N ASN A 462 -1.48 15.90 25.09
CA ASN A 462 -1.89 15.05 26.21
C ASN A 462 -1.27 13.63 26.16
N ARG A 463 -0.22 13.41 25.35
CA ARG A 463 0.44 12.10 25.16
C ARG A 463 -0.44 11.01 24.53
N SER A 464 -1.48 11.39 23.82
CA SER A 464 -2.25 10.49 22.95
C SER A 464 -1.94 10.73 21.48
N LEU A 465 -2.34 9.79 20.62
CA LEU A 465 -2.30 9.96 19.17
C LEU A 465 -3.61 9.48 18.54
N THR A 466 -3.86 9.96 17.32
CA THR A 466 -5.00 9.53 16.49
C THR A 466 -4.47 8.98 15.18
N ILE A 467 -4.74 7.70 14.91
CA ILE A 467 -4.37 7.05 13.65
C ILE A 467 -5.49 7.27 12.63
N HIS A 468 -5.15 7.90 11.50
CA HIS A 468 -6.06 8.22 10.40
C HIS A 468 -6.12 7.09 9.37
N GLN A 469 -4.99 6.44 9.11
CA GLN A 469 -4.89 5.38 8.12
C GLN A 469 -3.73 4.41 8.44
N ALA A 470 -3.91 3.14 8.11
CA ALA A 470 -2.87 2.13 8.13
C ALA A 470 -2.75 1.46 6.76
N LEU A 471 -1.52 1.36 6.24
CA LEU A 471 -1.14 0.69 5.01
C LEU A 471 -0.37 -0.58 5.37
N ARG A 472 -0.70 -1.72 4.75
CA ARG A 472 -0.12 -3.03 5.11
C ARG A 472 0.67 -3.61 3.95
N GLY A 473 1.83 -4.18 4.26
CA GLY A 473 2.64 -4.95 3.32
C GLY A 473 2.02 -6.32 3.05
N GLU A 474 2.18 -6.80 1.82
CA GLU A 474 1.55 -8.03 1.32
C GLU A 474 2.42 -9.28 1.54
N GLN A 475 3.75 -9.14 1.48
CA GLN A 475 4.68 -10.27 1.49
C GLN A 475 5.53 -10.28 2.77
N ILE A 476 5.62 -11.46 3.38
CA ILE A 476 6.47 -11.72 4.54
C ILE A 476 7.95 -11.48 4.21
N GLY A 477 8.69 -10.86 5.12
CA GLY A 477 10.11 -10.54 4.95
C GLY A 477 10.40 -9.41 3.97
N SER A 478 9.39 -8.85 3.28
CA SER A 478 9.61 -7.79 2.28
C SER A 478 10.12 -6.46 2.86
N TYR A 479 9.99 -6.30 4.18
CA TYR A 479 10.43 -5.12 4.92
C TYR A 479 9.67 -3.84 4.51
N TYR A 480 8.39 -4.00 4.15
CA TYR A 480 7.50 -2.91 3.73
C TYR A 480 7.39 -1.80 4.79
N GLY A 481 7.63 -0.55 4.41
CA GLY A 481 7.63 0.59 5.33
C GLY A 481 9.01 0.93 5.89
N SER A 482 10.07 0.27 5.43
CA SER A 482 11.45 0.58 5.81
C SER A 482 12.03 1.82 5.13
N GLU A 483 11.37 2.32 4.08
CA GLU A 483 11.60 3.64 3.48
C GLU A 483 10.24 4.24 3.13
N ILE A 484 10.00 5.51 3.48
CA ILE A 484 8.73 6.20 3.19
C ILE A 484 9.01 7.65 2.81
N THR A 485 8.50 8.07 1.65
CA THR A 485 8.73 9.41 1.12
C THR A 485 7.42 10.04 0.64
N SER A 486 7.13 11.24 1.13
CA SER A 486 6.05 12.09 0.64
C SER A 486 6.53 12.92 -0.54
N VAL A 487 5.74 13.00 -1.59
CA VAL A 487 6.06 13.76 -2.80
C VAL A 487 4.91 14.72 -3.10
N ASP A 488 5.25 16.00 -3.21
CA ASP A 488 4.43 17.07 -3.77
C ASP A 488 4.82 17.18 -5.24
N ILE A 489 3.95 16.72 -6.14
CA ILE A 489 4.31 16.54 -7.56
C ILE A 489 4.21 17.86 -8.30
N ASP A 490 3.21 18.70 -8.00
CA ASP A 490 2.98 19.96 -8.70
C ASP A 490 3.58 21.19 -7.99
N GLY A 491 4.24 21.00 -6.85
CA GLY A 491 4.93 22.05 -6.11
C GLY A 491 3.98 23.01 -5.39
N ASN A 492 2.74 22.61 -5.14
CA ASN A 492 1.73 23.47 -4.53
C ASN A 492 1.80 23.52 -2.98
N GLY A 493 2.72 22.77 -2.37
CA GLY A 493 2.91 22.64 -0.92
C GLY A 493 2.10 21.51 -0.27
N MET A 494 1.32 20.74 -1.05
CA MET A 494 0.51 19.61 -0.59
C MET A 494 1.10 18.29 -1.08
N THR A 495 0.92 17.23 -0.31
CA THR A 495 1.41 15.90 -0.71
C THR A 495 0.43 15.21 -1.64
N ASP A 496 0.81 14.97 -2.89
CA ASP A 496 0.01 14.22 -3.86
C ASP A 496 0.23 12.71 -3.76
N VAL A 497 1.48 12.30 -3.53
CA VAL A 497 1.90 10.91 -3.57
C VAL A 497 2.67 10.53 -2.32
N LEU A 498 2.41 9.32 -1.81
CA LEU A 498 3.19 8.67 -0.77
C LEU A 498 3.83 7.42 -1.36
N LEU A 499 5.15 7.33 -1.26
CA LEU A 499 5.93 6.17 -1.68
C LEU A 499 6.31 5.34 -0.47
N VAL A 500 6.20 4.01 -0.60
CA VAL A 500 6.57 3.07 0.46
C VAL A 500 7.48 1.97 -0.11
N GLY A 501 8.70 1.90 0.41
CA GLY A 501 9.71 0.91 0.03
C GLY A 501 9.52 -0.43 0.75
N ALA A 502 9.77 -1.50 0.01
CA ALA A 502 9.89 -2.88 0.46
C ALA A 502 11.14 -3.51 -0.19
N PRO A 503 12.35 -3.08 0.23
CA PRO A 503 13.61 -3.43 -0.45
C PRO A 503 13.94 -4.92 -0.40
N MET A 504 13.39 -5.68 0.53
CA MET A 504 13.58 -7.14 0.62
C MET A 504 12.47 -7.93 -0.08
N TYR A 505 11.61 -7.27 -0.86
CA TYR A 505 10.57 -7.95 -1.62
C TYR A 505 11.18 -9.00 -2.56
N PHE A 506 10.68 -10.22 -2.46
CA PHE A 506 11.17 -11.40 -3.15
C PHE A 506 10.27 -11.75 -4.33
N SER A 507 10.86 -11.88 -5.52
CA SER A 507 10.15 -12.28 -6.74
C SER A 507 11.07 -13.15 -7.58
N GLU A 508 10.52 -14.17 -8.23
CA GLU A 508 11.26 -15.02 -9.18
C GLU A 508 12.56 -15.61 -8.60
N GLY A 509 12.55 -15.94 -7.30
CA GLY A 509 13.71 -16.52 -6.62
C GLY A 509 14.77 -15.53 -6.14
N ARG A 510 14.51 -14.21 -6.16
CA ARG A 510 15.51 -13.15 -5.86
C ARG A 510 14.94 -12.00 -5.03
N GLU A 511 15.78 -11.36 -4.19
CA GLU A 511 15.46 -10.13 -3.45
C GLU A 511 15.45 -8.90 -4.38
N ARG A 512 14.41 -8.77 -5.19
CA ARG A 512 14.31 -7.71 -6.20
C ARG A 512 14.10 -6.33 -5.57
N GLY A 513 13.33 -6.28 -4.48
CA GLY A 513 12.84 -5.03 -3.91
C GLY A 513 11.64 -4.48 -4.68
N ARG A 514 10.89 -3.58 -4.05
CA ARG A 514 9.66 -3.00 -4.61
C ARG A 514 9.38 -1.65 -3.97
N VAL A 515 8.85 -0.71 -4.76
CA VAL A 515 8.33 0.58 -4.26
C VAL A 515 6.86 0.71 -4.62
N TYR A 516 6.02 0.89 -3.62
CA TYR A 516 4.58 1.04 -3.74
C TYR A 516 4.23 2.52 -3.86
N VAL A 517 3.33 2.84 -4.80
CA VAL A 517 2.84 4.20 -5.06
C VAL A 517 1.44 4.34 -4.51
N TYR A 518 1.20 5.34 -3.66
CA TYR A 518 -0.13 5.68 -3.18
C TYR A 518 -0.47 7.12 -3.55
N ASN A 519 -1.59 7.33 -4.23
CA ASN A 519 -2.05 8.68 -4.57
C ASN A 519 -3.06 9.16 -3.52
N LEU A 520 -3.03 10.45 -3.20
CA LEU A 520 -4.03 11.08 -2.36
C LEU A 520 -5.36 11.18 -3.11
N ARG A 521 -6.41 10.52 -2.60
CA ARG A 521 -7.79 10.63 -3.09
C ARG A 521 -8.74 10.80 -1.90
N GLN A 522 -9.56 11.85 -1.93
CA GLN A 522 -10.53 12.13 -0.85
C GLN A 522 -9.90 12.09 0.55
N ASN A 523 -8.70 12.67 0.70
CA ASN A 523 -7.95 12.73 1.96
C ASN A 523 -7.42 11.39 2.49
N ARG A 524 -7.36 10.35 1.65
CA ARG A 524 -6.74 9.05 1.97
C ARG A 524 -5.77 8.65 0.88
N PHE A 525 -4.69 7.98 1.26
CA PHE A 525 -3.71 7.44 0.32
C PHE A 525 -4.21 6.11 -0.22
N VAL A 526 -4.47 6.04 -1.53
CA VAL A 526 -5.01 4.86 -2.21
C VAL A 526 -3.91 4.26 -3.09
N TYR A 527 -3.74 2.94 -2.99
CA TYR A 527 -2.74 2.22 -3.77
C TYR A 527 -2.96 2.44 -5.27
N ASN A 528 -1.90 2.84 -5.96
CA ASN A 528 -1.88 3.16 -7.39
C ASN A 528 -0.77 2.40 -8.14
N GLY A 529 -0.46 1.17 -7.71
CA GLY A 529 0.55 0.32 -8.35
C GLY A 529 1.96 0.53 -7.79
N THR A 530 2.95 0.06 -8.54
CA THR A 530 4.35 0.02 -8.13
C THR A 530 5.26 0.64 -9.19
N LEU A 531 6.41 1.17 -8.75
CA LEU A 531 7.46 1.59 -9.66
C LEU A 531 8.14 0.36 -10.26
N LYS A 532 8.46 0.42 -11.56
CA LYS A 532 9.14 -0.66 -12.29
C LYS A 532 10.65 -0.47 -12.18
N ASP A 533 11.33 -1.53 -11.83
CA ASP A 533 12.79 -1.67 -11.95
C ASP A 533 13.16 -2.42 -13.25
N SER A 534 14.43 -2.41 -13.63
CA SER A 534 14.89 -3.13 -14.82
C SER A 534 14.83 -4.65 -14.60
N GLN A 535 14.40 -5.44 -15.60
CA GLN A 535 14.09 -6.86 -15.42
C GLN A 535 15.29 -7.79 -15.23
N SER A 536 16.53 -7.31 -15.42
CA SER A 536 17.70 -8.19 -15.59
C SER A 536 18.54 -8.49 -14.34
N TYR A 537 18.34 -7.84 -13.19
CA TYR A 537 19.34 -7.83 -12.11
C TYR A 537 18.93 -8.60 -10.84
N GLN A 538 19.94 -9.16 -10.15
CA GLN A 538 19.74 -10.03 -8.99
C GLN A 538 19.94 -9.27 -7.67
N ASN A 539 19.09 -9.57 -6.67
CA ASN A 539 19.24 -9.11 -5.28
C ASN A 539 19.47 -7.60 -5.12
N ALA A 540 18.83 -6.78 -5.97
CA ALA A 540 19.13 -5.35 -6.12
C ALA A 540 18.74 -4.49 -4.90
N ARG A 541 17.75 -4.96 -4.13
CA ARG A 541 17.10 -4.21 -3.05
C ARG A 541 16.58 -2.84 -3.49
N PHE A 542 15.92 -2.82 -4.64
CA PHE A 542 15.27 -1.62 -5.17
C PHE A 542 14.27 -1.03 -4.14
N GLY A 543 14.40 0.26 -3.86
CA GLY A 543 13.61 0.94 -2.82
C GLY A 543 14.29 0.98 -1.45
N SER A 544 15.61 0.77 -1.38
CA SER A 544 16.39 0.92 -0.13
C SER A 544 16.56 2.38 0.29
N SER A 545 16.49 3.31 -0.66
CA SER A 545 16.43 4.75 -0.44
C SER A 545 15.50 5.37 -1.47
N ILE A 546 14.70 6.36 -1.05
CA ILE A 546 13.75 7.05 -1.94
C ILE A 546 13.82 8.55 -1.64
N ALA A 547 14.27 9.35 -2.61
CA ALA A 547 14.32 10.80 -2.47
C ALA A 547 13.25 11.46 -3.35
N SER A 548 12.46 12.34 -2.74
CA SER A 548 11.70 13.37 -3.46
C SER A 548 12.72 14.42 -3.86
N VAL A 549 12.82 14.70 -5.14
CA VAL A 549 13.75 15.69 -5.69
C VAL A 549 12.97 16.75 -6.46
N GLN A 550 13.47 17.97 -6.46
CA GLN A 550 12.87 19.01 -7.29
C GLN A 550 13.00 18.65 -8.77
N ASP A 551 12.11 19.22 -9.58
CA ASP A 551 12.01 19.06 -11.03
C ASP A 551 13.38 18.96 -11.73
N LEU A 552 13.76 17.76 -12.18
CA LEU A 552 15.01 17.51 -12.88
C LEU A 552 14.84 17.79 -14.38
N ASN A 553 13.70 17.44 -14.98
CA ASN A 553 13.46 17.60 -16.42
C ASN A 553 12.94 18.99 -16.83
N GLN A 554 12.76 19.88 -15.87
CA GLN A 554 12.32 21.27 -16.06
C GLN A 554 10.89 21.36 -16.64
N ASP A 555 10.03 20.38 -16.33
CA ASP A 555 8.64 20.32 -16.81
C ASP A 555 7.60 20.86 -15.81
N SER A 556 8.08 21.47 -14.73
CA SER A 556 7.32 21.99 -13.58
C SER A 556 6.73 20.93 -12.65
N TYR A 557 7.10 19.65 -12.77
CA TYR A 557 6.74 18.60 -11.83
C TYR A 557 7.96 18.09 -11.06
N ASN A 558 7.81 17.87 -9.76
CA ASN A 558 8.87 17.27 -8.96
C ASN A 558 9.03 15.79 -9.26
N ASP A 559 10.28 15.32 -9.15
CA ASP A 559 10.71 14.00 -9.57
C ASP A 559 11.07 13.10 -8.37
N VAL A 560 11.34 11.83 -8.66
CA VAL A 560 11.72 10.84 -7.65
C VAL A 560 12.94 10.05 -8.07
N VAL A 561 13.88 9.89 -7.13
CA VAL A 561 15.05 9.03 -7.29
C VAL A 561 14.96 7.86 -6.33
N VAL A 562 15.16 6.65 -6.84
CA VAL A 562 15.13 5.40 -6.06
C VAL A 562 16.46 4.68 -6.14
N GLY A 563 17.03 4.32 -4.97
CA GLY A 563 18.26 3.56 -4.88
C GLY A 563 18.07 2.04 -4.85
N ALA A 564 19.00 1.34 -5.51
CA ALA A 564 19.16 -0.11 -5.52
C ALA A 564 20.63 -0.47 -5.22
N PRO A 565 21.09 -0.30 -3.97
CA PRO A 565 22.52 -0.35 -3.64
C PRO A 565 23.16 -1.73 -3.82
N LEU A 566 22.38 -2.80 -3.86
CA LEU A 566 22.91 -4.15 -4.00
C LEU A 566 22.95 -4.66 -5.45
N GLU A 567 22.42 -3.86 -6.38
CA GLU A 567 22.43 -4.16 -7.80
C GLU A 567 23.85 -4.32 -8.36
N ASP A 568 24.00 -5.04 -9.47
CA ASP A 568 25.27 -5.23 -10.16
C ASP A 568 26.40 -5.79 -9.26
N ASN A 569 26.07 -6.82 -8.47
CA ASN A 569 26.96 -7.47 -7.50
C ASN A 569 27.44 -6.50 -6.41
N HIS A 570 26.52 -5.83 -5.73
CA HIS A 570 26.80 -4.87 -4.66
C HIS A 570 27.52 -3.59 -5.11
N ARG A 571 27.55 -3.30 -6.41
CA ARG A 571 28.05 -2.01 -6.92
C ARG A 571 27.03 -0.90 -6.69
N GLY A 572 25.77 -1.20 -7.00
CA GLY A 572 24.62 -0.32 -6.79
C GLY A 572 24.25 0.54 -8.01
N ALA A 573 23.00 0.97 -8.02
CA ALA A 573 22.41 1.82 -9.05
C ALA A 573 21.36 2.77 -8.44
N ILE A 574 21.03 3.84 -9.19
CA ILE A 574 19.87 4.69 -8.92
C ILE A 574 18.97 4.77 -10.16
N TYR A 575 17.68 5.02 -9.92
CA TYR A 575 16.64 5.13 -10.93
C TYR A 575 15.90 6.45 -10.77
N ILE A 576 15.67 7.16 -11.88
CA ILE A 576 14.99 8.45 -11.92
C ILE A 576 13.60 8.27 -12.54
N PHE A 577 12.57 8.75 -11.86
CA PHE A 577 11.17 8.67 -12.27
C PHE A 577 10.57 10.07 -12.32
N HIS A 578 9.95 10.44 -13.45
CA HIS A 578 9.35 11.75 -13.58
C HIS A 578 7.98 11.89 -12.93
N GLY A 579 7.74 13.07 -12.36
CA GLY A 579 6.40 13.54 -12.02
C GLY A 579 5.54 13.69 -13.28
N PHE A 580 4.23 13.45 -13.15
CA PHE A 580 3.29 13.69 -14.25
C PHE A 580 1.85 13.82 -13.74
N ARG A 581 1.20 14.96 -14.02
CA ARG A 581 -0.24 15.21 -13.79
C ARG A 581 -0.75 14.74 -12.41
N GLY A 582 -0.04 15.08 -11.33
CA GLY A 582 -0.41 14.72 -9.95
C GLY A 582 -0.12 13.25 -9.57
N SER A 583 0.78 12.58 -10.29
CA SER A 583 1.32 11.27 -9.93
C SER A 583 2.74 11.10 -10.47
N ILE A 584 3.27 9.87 -10.48
CA ILE A 584 4.63 9.55 -10.94
C ILE A 584 4.55 8.56 -12.10
N LEU A 585 5.37 8.75 -13.13
CA LEU A 585 5.56 7.77 -14.19
C LEU A 585 6.18 6.50 -13.62
N LYS A 586 5.54 5.34 -13.87
CA LYS A 586 5.96 4.07 -13.26
C LYS A 586 7.21 3.47 -13.89
N THR A 587 7.61 3.95 -15.06
CA THR A 587 8.81 3.52 -15.79
C THR A 587 9.92 4.53 -15.56
N PRO A 588 11.13 4.09 -15.20
CA PRO A 588 12.25 5.00 -15.00
C PRO A 588 12.65 5.62 -16.34
N LYS A 589 13.10 6.87 -16.28
CA LYS A 589 13.56 7.67 -17.42
C LYS A 589 15.08 7.68 -17.53
N GLN A 590 15.75 7.52 -16.39
CA GLN A 590 17.18 7.23 -16.33
C GLN A 590 17.46 6.12 -15.33
N ARG A 591 18.45 5.30 -15.65
CA ARG A 591 19.12 4.42 -14.69
C ARG A 591 20.61 4.76 -14.74
N ILE A 592 21.22 4.99 -13.58
CA ILE A 592 22.64 5.33 -13.47
C ILE A 592 23.32 4.28 -12.61
N THR A 593 24.31 3.59 -13.18
CA THR A 593 25.08 2.56 -12.46
C THR A 593 26.36 3.11 -11.86
N ALA A 594 26.80 2.51 -10.76
CA ALA A 594 28.11 2.85 -10.20
C ALA A 594 29.26 2.61 -11.20
N SER A 595 29.13 1.60 -12.06
CA SER A 595 30.13 1.24 -13.09
C SER A 595 30.25 2.27 -14.22
N GLU A 596 29.19 3.01 -14.53
CA GLU A 596 29.24 4.11 -15.50
C GLU A 596 30.03 5.31 -14.95
N LEU A 597 30.03 5.50 -13.62
CA LEU A 597 30.62 6.67 -12.96
C LEU A 597 32.10 6.46 -12.62
N ALA A 598 32.43 5.37 -11.93
CA ALA A 598 33.81 5.05 -11.57
C ALA A 598 34.01 3.58 -11.20
N PRO A 599 35.18 3.00 -11.52
CA PRO A 599 35.53 1.67 -11.04
C PRO A 599 35.69 1.67 -9.52
N GLY A 600 35.13 0.66 -8.85
CA GLY A 600 35.34 0.40 -7.42
C GLY A 600 34.29 0.99 -6.46
N LEU A 601 33.30 1.74 -6.96
CA LEU A 601 32.14 2.13 -6.17
C LEU A 601 31.33 0.88 -5.75
N GLN A 602 30.84 0.89 -4.51
CA GLN A 602 30.01 -0.16 -3.92
C GLN A 602 28.89 0.45 -3.11
N TYR A 603 27.74 -0.24 -3.05
CA TYR A 603 26.52 0.26 -2.39
C TYR A 603 26.07 1.64 -2.86
N PHE A 604 26.37 2.01 -4.10
CA PHE A 604 25.94 3.28 -4.69
C PHE A 604 24.40 3.35 -4.71
N GLY A 605 23.85 4.43 -4.17
CA GLY A 605 22.40 4.57 -3.98
C GLY A 605 21.91 4.12 -2.59
N CYS A 606 22.81 3.93 -1.62
CA CYS A 606 22.40 3.61 -0.24
C CYS A 606 21.70 4.78 0.47
N SER A 607 21.96 6.00 0.02
CA SER A 607 21.23 7.22 0.43
C SER A 607 21.24 8.22 -0.72
N VAL A 608 20.17 8.99 -0.90
CA VAL A 608 20.05 9.98 -1.97
C VAL A 608 19.44 11.26 -1.42
N HIS A 609 19.89 12.43 -1.91
CA HIS A 609 19.32 13.73 -1.61
C HIS A 609 19.48 14.68 -2.81
N GLY A 610 18.44 15.44 -3.16
CA GLY A 610 18.46 16.37 -4.30
C GLY A 610 17.44 17.50 -4.13
N GLN A 611 17.88 18.62 -3.57
CA GLN A 611 17.04 19.77 -3.22
C GLN A 611 17.71 21.11 -3.52
N LEU A 612 19.01 21.12 -3.79
CA LEU A 612 19.79 22.32 -4.05
C LEU A 612 20.49 22.20 -5.41
N ASP A 613 20.58 23.34 -6.07
CA ASP A 613 21.59 23.61 -7.09
C ASP A 613 22.97 23.73 -6.40
N LEU A 614 23.88 22.82 -6.71
CA LEU A 614 25.18 22.72 -6.05
C LEU A 614 26.31 23.39 -6.83
N ASN A 615 26.17 23.55 -8.15
CA ASN A 615 27.16 24.19 -9.02
C ASN A 615 26.77 25.63 -9.43
N GLU A 616 25.63 26.12 -8.99
CA GLU A 616 25.07 27.46 -9.25
C GLU A 616 24.73 27.70 -10.73
N ASP A 617 24.35 26.66 -11.48
CA ASP A 617 23.92 26.76 -12.87
C ASP A 617 22.41 26.96 -13.05
N GLY A 618 21.66 26.97 -11.95
CA GLY A 618 20.21 27.14 -11.94
C GLY A 618 19.41 25.84 -11.99
N LEU A 619 20.06 24.68 -11.96
CA LEU A 619 19.43 23.36 -11.99
C LEU A 619 19.69 22.61 -10.68
N VAL A 620 18.76 21.73 -10.29
CA VAL A 620 18.89 20.97 -9.05
C VAL A 620 19.82 19.78 -9.26
N ASP A 621 20.76 19.56 -8.36
CA ASP A 621 21.74 18.47 -8.46
C ASP A 621 21.43 17.32 -7.50
N LEU A 622 22.02 16.15 -7.76
CA LEU A 622 21.85 14.96 -6.92
C LEU A 622 23.11 14.64 -6.12
N ALA A 623 22.95 14.39 -4.82
CA ALA A 623 23.95 13.79 -3.96
C ALA A 623 23.58 12.34 -3.64
N VAL A 624 24.52 11.41 -3.85
CA VAL A 624 24.33 9.97 -3.69
C VAL A 624 25.42 9.37 -2.81
N GLY A 625 25.00 8.60 -1.81
CA GLY A 625 25.88 7.85 -0.92
C GLY A 625 26.37 6.55 -1.55
N ALA A 626 27.61 6.19 -1.25
CA ALA A 626 28.23 4.91 -1.58
C ALA A 626 29.20 4.51 -0.46
N LEU A 627 29.61 3.25 -0.39
CA LEU A 627 30.53 2.79 0.62
C LEU A 627 31.91 3.46 0.47
N GLY A 628 32.27 4.28 1.46
CA GLY A 628 33.52 5.04 1.48
C GLY A 628 33.54 6.23 0.53
N ASN A 629 32.40 6.63 -0.07
CA ASN A 629 32.34 7.72 -1.04
C ASN A 629 31.00 8.47 -0.97
N ALA A 630 31.03 9.76 -1.31
CA ALA A 630 29.83 10.53 -1.66
C ALA A 630 29.98 11.02 -3.10
N VAL A 631 28.91 10.92 -3.89
CA VAL A 631 28.93 11.24 -5.33
C VAL A 631 27.94 12.38 -5.58
N ILE A 632 28.36 13.36 -6.37
CA ILE A 632 27.49 14.42 -6.88
C ILE A 632 27.33 14.22 -8.38
N LEU A 633 26.09 14.25 -8.84
CA LEU A 633 25.69 14.21 -10.24
C LEU A 633 25.06 15.55 -10.60
N TRP A 634 25.49 16.11 -11.72
CA TRP A 634 25.07 17.43 -12.20
C TRP A 634 23.89 17.29 -13.15
N SER A 635 22.89 18.15 -12.99
CA SER A 635 21.81 18.25 -13.98
C SER A 635 22.27 19.01 -15.24
N ARG A 636 21.69 18.67 -16.39
CA ARG A 636 21.95 19.36 -17.67
C ARG A 636 20.68 20.08 -18.14
N PRO A 637 20.81 21.26 -18.80
CA PRO A 637 19.65 21.97 -19.31
C PRO A 637 18.95 21.17 -20.40
N VAL A 638 17.61 21.21 -20.41
CA VAL A 638 16.79 20.52 -21.41
C VAL A 638 16.32 21.51 -22.48
N VAL A 639 16.45 21.13 -23.75
CA VAL A 639 16.10 21.97 -24.91
C VAL A 639 15.13 21.26 -25.86
N GLN A 640 14.10 21.99 -26.28
CA GLN A 640 13.21 21.62 -27.37
C GLN A 640 13.63 22.37 -28.64
N ILE A 641 13.71 21.67 -29.77
CA ILE A 641 14.05 22.29 -31.06
C ILE A 641 12.83 22.21 -31.96
N ASN A 642 12.23 23.36 -32.25
CA ASN A 642 11.13 23.44 -33.20
C ASN A 642 11.71 23.60 -34.60
N ALA A 643 11.45 22.64 -35.48
CA ALA A 643 11.89 22.68 -36.88
C ALA A 643 10.68 22.90 -37.80
N SER A 644 10.81 23.79 -38.77
CA SER A 644 9.80 24.06 -39.81
C SER A 644 10.46 24.16 -41.20
N LEU A 645 9.69 23.88 -42.25
CA LEU A 645 10.18 23.92 -43.63
C LEU A 645 9.07 24.42 -44.56
N HIS A 646 9.35 25.46 -45.34
CA HIS A 646 8.40 26.04 -46.31
C HIS A 646 9.04 26.30 -47.68
N PHE A 647 8.23 26.36 -48.75
CA PHE A 647 8.71 26.44 -50.14
C PHE A 647 8.22 27.69 -50.89
N GLU A 648 9.08 28.26 -51.72
CA GLU A 648 8.76 29.36 -52.64
C GLU A 648 9.25 29.03 -54.07
N PRO A 649 8.35 28.96 -55.07
CA PRO A 649 6.90 28.91 -54.94
C PRO A 649 6.42 27.65 -54.18
N SER A 650 5.18 27.67 -53.69
CA SER A 650 4.61 26.56 -52.89
C SER A 650 4.26 25.31 -53.72
N LYS A 651 4.31 25.39 -55.06
CA LYS A 651 4.03 24.29 -56.00
C LYS A 651 5.06 24.30 -57.15
N ILE A 652 5.42 23.12 -57.66
CA ILE A 652 6.33 22.93 -58.79
C ILE A 652 5.53 22.97 -60.10
N ASN A 653 5.69 24.02 -60.90
CA ASN A 653 5.11 24.09 -62.25
C ASN A 653 6.16 23.71 -63.31
N ILE A 654 6.14 22.45 -63.77
CA ILE A 654 7.08 21.95 -64.80
C ILE A 654 6.86 22.53 -66.20
N PHE A 655 5.69 23.14 -66.45
CA PHE A 655 5.39 23.81 -67.71
C PHE A 655 5.93 25.24 -67.73
N HIS A 656 6.13 25.84 -66.55
CA HIS A 656 6.78 27.14 -66.39
C HIS A 656 8.28 26.96 -66.07
N ARG A 657 9.11 27.08 -67.11
CA ARG A 657 10.57 26.92 -67.04
C ARG A 657 11.23 28.29 -66.81
N ASP A 658 11.43 28.62 -65.54
CA ASP A 658 11.89 29.95 -65.10
C ASP A 658 13.42 30.08 -64.96
N CYS A 659 14.17 28.97 -65.06
CA CYS A 659 15.63 28.98 -64.95
C CYS A 659 16.33 27.95 -65.84
N LYS A 660 17.66 28.08 -65.95
CA LYS A 660 18.54 27.09 -66.61
C LYS A 660 19.59 26.55 -65.65
N ARG A 661 19.77 25.23 -65.63
CA ARG A 661 20.76 24.52 -64.81
C ARG A 661 21.48 23.48 -65.66
N ASN A 662 22.82 23.52 -65.67
CA ASN A 662 23.66 22.65 -66.52
C ASN A 662 23.25 22.62 -68.02
N GLY A 663 22.81 23.78 -68.55
CA GLY A 663 22.39 23.92 -69.94
C GLY A 663 20.99 23.37 -70.28
N ARG A 664 20.23 22.87 -69.30
CA ARG A 664 18.84 22.42 -69.45
C ARG A 664 17.88 23.43 -68.82
N ASP A 665 16.71 23.60 -69.43
CA ASP A 665 15.61 24.34 -68.82
C ASP A 665 15.10 23.56 -67.59
N ALA A 666 14.86 24.27 -66.50
CA ALA A 666 14.40 23.72 -65.23
C ALA A 666 13.40 24.67 -64.57
N THR A 667 12.64 24.15 -63.61
CA THR A 667 11.82 24.94 -62.69
C THR A 667 12.60 25.11 -61.39
N CYS A 668 12.93 26.34 -61.01
CA CYS A 668 13.70 26.65 -59.80
C CYS A 668 12.79 26.98 -58.62
N LEU A 669 13.17 26.51 -57.43
CA LEU A 669 12.44 26.73 -56.18
C LEU A 669 13.44 26.98 -55.05
N ALA A 670 12.96 27.56 -53.96
CA ALA A 670 13.67 27.70 -52.70
C ALA A 670 12.88 27.03 -51.57
N ALA A 671 13.57 26.25 -50.74
CA ALA A 671 13.05 25.78 -49.46
C ALA A 671 13.73 26.58 -48.34
N PHE A 672 13.00 26.97 -47.30
CA PHE A 672 13.59 27.61 -46.13
C PHE A 672 13.36 26.72 -44.92
N LEU A 673 14.46 26.25 -44.34
CA LEU A 673 14.51 25.39 -43.18
C LEU A 673 14.78 26.25 -41.95
N CYS A 674 13.83 26.31 -41.02
CA CYS A 674 13.95 27.13 -39.82
C CYS A 674 14.03 26.27 -38.55
N PHE A 675 14.87 26.68 -37.61
CA PHE A 675 15.02 26.09 -36.29
C PHE A 675 14.83 27.14 -35.20
N THR A 676 14.03 26.82 -34.19
CA THR A 676 13.79 27.66 -33.01
C THR A 676 14.02 26.84 -31.74
N PRO A 677 15.15 27.02 -31.03
CA PRO A 677 15.42 26.31 -29.79
C PRO A 677 14.70 26.98 -28.60
N VAL A 678 14.15 26.18 -27.71
CA VAL A 678 13.48 26.62 -26.48
C VAL A 678 14.04 25.81 -25.32
N PHE A 679 14.74 26.49 -24.41
CA PHE A 679 15.19 25.87 -23.16
C PHE A 679 14.05 25.88 -22.14
N LEU A 680 13.84 24.76 -21.46
CA LEU A 680 12.76 24.63 -20.48
C LEU A 680 13.06 25.40 -19.20
N ALA A 681 14.32 25.38 -18.73
CA ALA A 681 14.73 26.19 -17.59
C ALA A 681 14.85 27.69 -17.95
N PRO A 682 14.25 28.59 -17.14
CA PRO A 682 14.22 30.03 -17.42
C PRO A 682 15.60 30.69 -17.39
N ASN A 683 16.57 30.12 -16.66
CA ASN A 683 17.92 30.67 -16.55
C ASN A 683 18.73 30.55 -17.86
N PHE A 684 18.26 29.76 -18.82
CA PHE A 684 18.95 29.51 -20.10
C PHE A 684 18.33 30.28 -21.28
N GLN A 685 17.51 31.31 -21.03
CA GLN A 685 16.87 32.09 -22.11
C GLN A 685 17.84 32.85 -23.02
N MET A 686 19.09 33.09 -22.61
CA MET A 686 20.15 33.65 -23.45
C MET A 686 21.22 32.61 -23.85
N ALA A 687 20.96 31.32 -23.60
CA ALA A 687 21.90 30.26 -23.97
C ALA A 687 21.85 29.97 -25.47
N THR A 688 22.96 29.45 -25.98
CA THR A 688 23.08 28.97 -27.35
C THR A 688 23.19 27.45 -27.40
N VAL A 689 22.64 26.83 -28.44
CA VAL A 689 22.76 25.39 -28.70
C VAL A 689 23.28 25.14 -30.11
N GLY A 690 24.33 24.34 -30.21
CA GLY A 690 24.86 23.86 -31.49
C GLY A 690 24.09 22.62 -31.95
N ILE A 691 23.61 22.62 -33.18
CA ILE A 691 22.94 21.46 -33.80
C ILE A 691 23.66 21.05 -35.07
N ARG A 692 23.58 19.75 -35.39
CA ARG A 692 23.94 19.23 -36.71
C ARG A 692 22.72 18.71 -37.43
N TYR A 693 22.55 19.10 -38.69
CA TYR A 693 21.43 18.64 -39.52
C TYR A 693 21.86 18.17 -40.91
N ASN A 694 21.05 17.26 -41.45
CA ASN A 694 21.11 16.77 -42.83
C ASN A 694 19.78 17.05 -43.50
N ALA A 695 19.81 17.62 -44.71
CA ALA A 695 18.62 17.78 -45.55
C ALA A 695 18.78 16.98 -46.86
N THR A 696 17.81 16.12 -47.15
CA THR A 696 17.80 15.24 -48.33
C THR A 696 16.46 15.37 -49.06
N MET A 697 16.43 15.03 -50.34
CA MET A 697 15.23 15.03 -51.17
C MET A 697 15.03 13.66 -51.82
N ASP A 698 13.77 13.22 -51.94
CA ASP A 698 13.40 12.00 -52.68
C ASP A 698 14.19 10.73 -52.24
N GLU A 699 14.49 10.58 -50.94
CA GLU A 699 15.33 9.50 -50.36
C GLU A 699 14.99 8.05 -50.77
N ARG A 700 13.76 7.83 -51.25
CA ARG A 700 13.25 6.50 -51.63
C ARG A 700 13.28 6.21 -53.13
N ARG A 701 13.81 7.11 -53.96
CA ARG A 701 13.85 6.95 -55.43
C ARG A 701 15.27 6.73 -55.92
N TYR A 702 15.42 5.80 -56.87
CA TYR A 702 16.69 5.53 -57.55
C TYR A 702 17.16 6.72 -58.41
N THR A 703 16.22 7.52 -58.93
CA THR A 703 16.48 8.78 -59.64
C THR A 703 15.68 9.91 -59.00
N PRO A 704 16.32 10.85 -58.27
CA PRO A 704 15.63 11.98 -57.65
C PRO A 704 15.10 12.93 -58.74
N ARG A 705 13.90 13.49 -58.53
CA ARG A 705 13.26 14.40 -59.50
C ARG A 705 13.64 15.86 -59.27
N ALA A 706 13.97 16.18 -58.02
CA ALA A 706 14.53 17.46 -57.62
C ALA A 706 16.01 17.31 -57.34
N HIS A 707 16.78 18.32 -57.71
CA HIS A 707 18.22 18.38 -57.50
C HIS A 707 18.55 19.68 -56.77
N LEU A 708 19.43 19.60 -55.78
CA LEU A 708 19.97 20.81 -55.15
C LEU A 708 20.78 21.58 -56.19
N ASP A 709 20.69 22.91 -56.16
CA ASP A 709 21.56 23.77 -56.95
C ASP A 709 23.04 23.64 -56.49
N GLU A 710 24.00 24.16 -57.26
CA GLU A 710 25.45 24.01 -57.02
C GLU A 710 25.82 24.10 -55.52
N GLY A 711 26.39 23.02 -54.98
CA GLY A 711 26.67 22.87 -53.55
C GLY A 711 25.75 21.90 -52.82
N GLY A 712 25.15 20.90 -53.48
CA GLY A 712 24.32 19.88 -52.82
C GLY A 712 24.98 19.16 -51.63
N ASP A 713 26.29 18.90 -51.70
CA ASP A 713 27.10 18.38 -50.58
C ASP A 713 27.18 19.34 -49.38
N ARG A 714 26.81 20.61 -49.55
CA ARG A 714 26.79 21.61 -48.48
C ARG A 714 25.61 21.43 -47.53
N TYR A 715 24.60 20.62 -47.84
CA TYR A 715 23.43 20.45 -46.97
C TYR A 715 23.43 19.08 -46.26
N THR A 716 24.57 18.39 -46.33
CA THR A 716 24.90 17.22 -45.53
C THR A 716 25.83 17.64 -44.39
N ASN A 717 25.44 17.29 -43.17
CA ASN A 717 26.17 17.46 -41.91
C ASN A 717 26.54 18.92 -41.58
N ARG A 718 25.54 19.82 -41.68
CA ARG A 718 25.71 21.24 -41.34
C ARG A 718 25.64 21.45 -39.85
N ALA A 719 26.59 22.22 -39.30
CA ALA A 719 26.55 22.70 -37.92
C ALA A 719 26.03 24.15 -37.88
N VAL A 720 25.06 24.42 -37.01
CA VAL A 720 24.51 25.76 -36.78
C VAL A 720 24.42 26.01 -35.28
N LEU A 721 24.81 27.22 -34.86
CA LEU A 721 24.62 27.70 -33.50
C LEU A 721 23.33 28.51 -33.43
N LEU A 722 22.39 28.06 -32.60
CA LEU A 722 21.07 28.66 -32.43
C LEU A 722 21.00 29.38 -31.09
N LEU A 723 20.36 30.56 -31.05
CA LEU A 723 20.08 31.28 -29.81
C LEU A 723 18.66 30.96 -29.32
N SER A 724 18.52 30.72 -28.02
CA SER A 724 17.23 30.47 -27.37
C SER A 724 16.15 31.49 -27.76
N GLY A 725 14.98 31.01 -28.19
CA GLY A 725 13.83 31.83 -28.58
C GLY A 725 13.94 32.55 -29.92
N GLN A 726 15.10 32.51 -30.60
CA GLN A 726 15.27 33.11 -31.92
C GLN A 726 15.15 32.05 -33.01
N GLU A 727 14.38 32.38 -34.05
CA GLU A 727 14.28 31.56 -35.25
C GLU A 727 15.50 31.80 -36.15
N HIS A 728 16.14 30.73 -36.59
CA HIS A 728 17.22 30.75 -37.57
C HIS A 728 16.79 29.98 -38.81
N CYS A 729 16.80 30.63 -39.98
CA CYS A 729 16.36 30.03 -41.24
C CYS A 729 17.49 29.96 -42.27
N ASP A 730 17.69 28.77 -42.84
CA ASP A 730 18.59 28.53 -43.97
C ASP A 730 17.79 28.40 -45.27
N ARG A 731 18.21 29.14 -46.31
CA ARG A 731 17.64 29.03 -47.67
C ARG A 731 18.36 27.96 -48.49
N ILE A 732 17.60 27.01 -49.01
CA ILE A 732 18.04 25.87 -49.81
C ILE A 732 17.45 26.00 -51.21
N ASN A 733 18.28 26.30 -52.20
CA ASN A 733 17.83 26.40 -53.59
C ASN A 733 17.90 25.02 -54.27
N PHE A 734 16.85 24.68 -55.00
CA PHE A 734 16.75 23.42 -55.74
C PHE A 734 15.99 23.63 -57.04
N HIS A 735 16.13 22.69 -57.97
CA HIS A 735 15.44 22.73 -59.25
C HIS A 735 14.86 21.36 -59.60
N VAL A 736 13.82 21.38 -60.41
CA VAL A 736 13.18 20.18 -60.97
C VAL A 736 13.38 20.20 -62.48
N LEU A 737 13.96 19.11 -62.99
CA LEU A 737 14.11 18.88 -64.43
C LEU A 737 12.85 18.21 -64.99
N ASP A 738 12.69 18.25 -66.31
CA ASP A 738 11.58 17.60 -67.02
C ASP A 738 11.45 16.12 -66.58
N THR A 739 10.31 15.77 -65.98
CA THR A 739 10.05 14.48 -65.32
C THR A 739 8.72 13.92 -65.79
N ALA A 740 8.69 12.63 -66.12
CA ALA A 740 7.45 11.92 -66.48
C ALA A 740 6.53 11.70 -65.25
N ASP A 741 7.06 11.81 -64.03
CA ASP A 741 6.30 11.69 -62.78
C ASP A 741 6.16 13.06 -62.11
N TYR A 742 5.19 13.82 -62.61
CA TYR A 742 4.69 15.08 -62.06
C TYR A 742 3.38 14.90 -61.27
N VAL A 743 3.12 13.66 -60.81
CA VAL A 743 1.90 13.27 -60.07
C VAL A 743 2.21 13.21 -58.57
N LYS A 744 3.33 12.60 -58.17
CA LYS A 744 3.73 12.50 -56.76
C LYS A 744 4.52 13.74 -56.32
N PRO A 745 4.33 14.30 -55.12
CA PRO A 745 5.09 15.46 -54.63
C PRO A 745 6.55 15.09 -54.40
N VAL A 746 7.43 16.09 -54.36
CA VAL A 746 8.84 15.93 -53.97
C VAL A 746 8.93 16.06 -52.45
N THR A 747 9.49 15.06 -51.77
CA THR A 747 9.61 15.06 -50.30
C THR A 747 11.00 15.49 -49.86
N PHE A 748 11.06 16.44 -48.92
CA PHE A 748 12.24 16.81 -48.15
C PHE A 748 12.23 16.08 -46.81
N SER A 749 13.34 15.42 -46.49
CA SER A 749 13.63 14.84 -45.17
C SER A 749 14.74 15.66 -44.52
N VAL A 750 14.51 16.10 -43.28
CA VAL A 750 15.50 16.78 -42.45
C VAL A 750 15.69 15.99 -41.18
N GLU A 751 16.92 15.59 -40.89
CA GLU A 751 17.31 14.93 -39.64
C GLU A 751 18.27 15.85 -38.89
N TYR A 752 18.05 16.05 -37.60
CA TYR A 752 18.90 16.90 -36.78
C TYR A 752 19.23 16.29 -35.42
N SER A 753 20.37 16.69 -34.87
CA SER A 753 20.91 16.23 -33.59
C SER A 753 21.70 17.34 -32.91
N LEU A 754 21.97 17.22 -31.62
CA LEU A 754 22.86 18.15 -30.92
C LEU A 754 24.31 17.93 -31.36
N GLU A 755 25.07 19.02 -31.50
CA GLU A 755 26.48 18.95 -31.88
C GLU A 755 27.37 18.37 -30.78
N ASP A 756 27.11 18.70 -29.51
CA ASP A 756 27.83 18.20 -28.34
C ASP A 756 26.89 17.49 -27.36
N PRO A 757 26.52 16.22 -27.64
CA PRO A 757 25.64 15.45 -26.77
C PRO A 757 26.30 15.06 -25.44
N ASP A 758 27.62 15.08 -25.32
CA ASP A 758 28.30 14.70 -24.06
C ASP A 758 28.43 15.86 -23.07
N HIS A 759 28.50 17.13 -23.53
CA HIS A 759 28.70 18.28 -22.63
C HIS A 759 27.68 19.43 -22.79
N GLY A 760 26.89 19.45 -23.85
CA GLY A 760 25.90 20.50 -24.11
C GLY A 760 24.57 20.31 -23.33
N PRO A 761 23.49 20.99 -23.75
CA PRO A 761 22.15 20.64 -23.28
C PRO A 761 21.73 19.23 -23.71
N MET A 762 20.61 18.76 -23.18
CA MET A 762 19.97 17.51 -23.57
C MET A 762 18.69 17.81 -24.33
N LEU A 763 18.41 17.03 -25.38
CA LEU A 763 17.10 17.11 -26.05
C LEU A 763 16.02 16.59 -25.10
N ASP A 764 14.87 17.24 -25.12
CA ASP A 764 13.69 16.79 -24.38
C ASP A 764 13.27 15.37 -24.84
N ASP A 765 12.94 14.52 -23.88
CA ASP A 765 12.67 13.10 -24.12
C ASP A 765 11.38 12.93 -24.95
N GLY A 766 11.51 12.26 -26.10
CA GLY A 766 10.42 12.10 -27.05
C GLY A 766 10.16 13.31 -27.95
N TRP A 767 10.97 14.38 -27.87
CA TRP A 767 10.90 15.50 -28.82
C TRP A 767 11.36 15.04 -30.22
N PRO A 768 10.68 15.45 -31.31
CA PRO A 768 11.05 15.03 -32.66
C PRO A 768 12.49 15.44 -33.01
N THR A 769 13.23 14.59 -33.72
CA THR A 769 14.56 14.89 -34.30
C THR A 769 14.56 14.81 -35.83
N THR A 770 13.39 14.56 -36.41
CA THR A 770 13.19 14.40 -37.86
C THR A 770 11.98 15.20 -38.32
N LEU A 771 12.13 15.94 -39.41
CA LEU A 771 11.07 16.69 -40.08
C LEU A 771 10.93 16.21 -41.52
N ARG A 772 9.71 15.90 -41.97
CA ARG A 772 9.42 15.54 -43.37
C ARG A 772 8.32 16.43 -43.91
N VAL A 773 8.59 17.16 -44.99
CA VAL A 773 7.63 18.04 -45.65
C VAL A 773 7.74 17.84 -47.16
N SER A 774 6.63 17.93 -47.90
CA SER A 774 6.64 17.70 -49.35
C SER A 774 6.12 18.92 -50.11
N VAL A 775 6.67 19.15 -51.31
CA VAL A 775 6.23 20.18 -52.25
C VAL A 775 5.51 19.52 -53.45
N PRO A 776 4.24 19.88 -53.74
CA PRO A 776 3.44 19.28 -54.82
C PRO A 776 3.76 19.86 -56.20
N PHE A 777 3.32 19.16 -57.26
CA PHE A 777 3.36 19.64 -58.64
C PHE A 777 2.07 20.40 -59.02
N TRP A 778 2.15 21.28 -60.01
CA TRP A 778 1.01 22.03 -60.57
C TRP A 778 0.08 21.14 -61.43
N ASN A 779 -1.23 21.41 -61.40
CA ASN A 779 -2.27 20.43 -61.72
C ASN A 779 -3.24 20.74 -62.88
N GLY A 780 -3.00 21.77 -63.70
CA GLY A 780 -3.73 21.94 -64.98
C GLY A 780 -5.18 22.44 -64.87
N CYS A 781 -5.49 23.30 -63.90
CA CYS A 781 -6.74 24.07 -63.85
C CYS A 781 -6.79 25.13 -64.99
N ASN A 782 -7.95 25.77 -65.24
CA ASN A 782 -8.09 26.84 -66.25
C ASN A 782 -7.09 28.01 -66.02
N GLU A 783 -6.99 28.96 -66.97
CA GLU A 783 -5.93 29.98 -67.12
C GLU A 783 -5.54 30.79 -65.85
N ASP A 784 -6.37 30.76 -64.80
CA ASP A 784 -6.16 31.45 -63.51
C ASP A 784 -5.47 30.58 -62.44
N GLU A 785 -4.99 29.36 -62.76
CA GLU A 785 -4.28 28.43 -61.85
C GLU A 785 -5.08 27.89 -60.64
N HIS A 786 -6.38 28.20 -60.52
CA HIS A 786 -7.28 27.74 -59.45
C HIS A 786 -8.31 26.72 -59.95
N CYS A 787 -8.41 25.55 -59.30
CA CYS A 787 -9.47 24.55 -59.57
C CYS A 787 -10.60 24.73 -58.56
N VAL A 788 -11.86 24.68 -59.01
CA VAL A 788 -13.05 24.76 -58.14
C VAL A 788 -13.79 23.41 -58.13
N PRO A 789 -13.58 22.54 -57.11
CA PRO A 789 -14.30 21.27 -56.97
C PRO A 789 -15.68 21.46 -56.31
N ASP A 790 -16.49 20.40 -56.31
CA ASP A 790 -17.79 20.31 -55.58
C ASP A 790 -17.89 18.88 -55.00
N LEU A 791 -17.69 18.71 -53.68
CA LEU A 791 -17.47 17.41 -53.03
C LEU A 791 -18.66 16.93 -52.20
N LEU A 792 -19.60 16.21 -52.82
CA LEU A 792 -20.78 15.68 -52.12
C LEU A 792 -20.51 14.37 -51.35
N LEU A 793 -20.83 14.33 -50.05
CA LEU A 793 -20.70 13.16 -49.19
C LEU A 793 -22.04 12.71 -48.57
N ASP A 794 -22.50 11.48 -48.87
CA ASP A 794 -23.67 10.83 -48.22
C ASP A 794 -23.23 9.62 -47.38
N ALA A 795 -23.83 9.43 -46.19
CA ALA A 795 -23.49 8.31 -45.30
C ALA A 795 -24.69 7.79 -44.47
N ARG A 796 -24.74 6.47 -44.23
CA ARG A 796 -25.81 5.79 -43.49
C ARG A 796 -25.26 4.67 -42.60
N SER A 797 -25.86 4.45 -41.43
CA SER A 797 -25.44 3.38 -40.48
C SER A 797 -26.45 2.24 -40.41
N ASP A 798 -25.97 1.04 -40.05
CA ASP A 798 -26.75 -0.18 -39.83
C ASP A 798 -27.27 -0.36 -38.38
N LEU A 799 -27.24 0.68 -37.56
CA LEU A 799 -27.70 0.64 -36.17
C LEU A 799 -29.23 0.58 -36.07
N PRO A 800 -29.81 -0.39 -35.34
CA PRO A 800 -31.24 -0.55 -35.26
C PRO A 800 -31.86 0.46 -34.30
N THR A 801 -32.99 1.00 -34.70
CA THR A 801 -33.82 1.83 -33.82
C THR A 801 -34.45 0.98 -32.72
N ALA A 802 -34.89 1.62 -31.63
CA ALA A 802 -35.62 0.92 -30.56
C ALA A 802 -36.88 0.18 -31.06
N MET A 803 -37.53 0.69 -32.11
CA MET A 803 -38.67 0.05 -32.77
C MET A 803 -38.25 -1.27 -33.43
N GLU A 804 -37.18 -1.25 -34.23
CA GLU A 804 -36.64 -2.44 -34.90
C GLU A 804 -36.16 -3.50 -33.91
N TYR A 805 -35.50 -3.08 -32.83
CA TYR A 805 -35.08 -3.99 -31.76
C TYR A 805 -36.28 -4.67 -31.09
N CYS A 806 -37.33 -3.92 -30.76
CA CYS A 806 -38.52 -4.48 -30.11
C CYS A 806 -39.25 -5.51 -31.01
N GLN A 807 -39.38 -5.20 -32.30
CA GLN A 807 -40.04 -6.12 -33.24
C GLN A 807 -39.20 -7.37 -33.51
N ARG A 808 -37.88 -7.21 -33.71
CA ARG A 808 -36.98 -8.31 -34.09
C ARG A 808 -36.53 -9.17 -32.90
N VAL A 809 -36.05 -8.53 -31.83
CA VAL A 809 -35.36 -9.20 -30.72
C VAL A 809 -36.35 -9.58 -29.61
N LEU A 810 -37.27 -8.68 -29.26
CA LEU A 810 -38.31 -8.96 -28.26
C LEU A 810 -39.52 -9.70 -28.86
N ARG A 811 -39.61 -9.80 -30.20
CA ARG A 811 -40.70 -10.46 -30.95
C ARG A 811 -42.09 -9.94 -30.55
N LYS A 812 -42.20 -8.64 -30.24
CA LYS A 812 -43.47 -7.99 -29.87
C LYS A 812 -44.15 -7.39 -31.11
N PRO A 813 -45.50 -7.34 -31.14
CA PRO A 813 -46.23 -6.66 -32.21
C PRO A 813 -45.97 -5.14 -32.20
N ALA A 814 -46.12 -4.49 -33.36
CA ALA A 814 -45.77 -3.08 -33.53
C ALA A 814 -46.52 -2.10 -32.58
N GLN A 815 -47.73 -2.45 -32.16
CA GLN A 815 -48.51 -1.68 -31.19
C GLN A 815 -47.84 -1.66 -29.80
N ASP A 816 -47.36 -2.81 -29.31
CA ASP A 816 -46.64 -2.90 -28.03
C ASP A 816 -45.25 -2.24 -28.10
N CYS A 817 -44.62 -2.28 -29.27
CA CYS A 817 -43.34 -1.62 -29.50
C CYS A 817 -43.44 -0.10 -29.53
N SER A 818 -44.61 0.45 -29.90
CA SER A 818 -44.85 1.89 -29.84
C SER A 818 -44.84 2.39 -28.38
N ALA A 819 -45.49 1.66 -27.47
CA ALA A 819 -45.43 1.94 -26.03
C ALA A 819 -44.01 1.79 -25.47
N TYR A 820 -43.27 0.78 -25.92
CA TYR A 820 -41.85 0.60 -25.56
C TYR A 820 -40.98 1.77 -26.01
N THR A 821 -41.16 2.27 -27.24
CA THR A 821 -40.41 3.45 -27.73
C THR A 821 -40.78 4.75 -27.02
N LEU A 822 -42.04 4.90 -26.60
CA LEU A 822 -42.52 6.06 -25.83
C LEU A 822 -41.99 6.09 -24.39
N SER A 823 -41.37 5.00 -23.90
CA SER A 823 -40.70 4.97 -22.60
C SER A 823 -39.35 5.71 -22.58
N PHE A 824 -38.89 6.20 -23.73
CA PHE A 824 -37.65 6.96 -23.88
C PHE A 824 -37.95 8.41 -24.30
N ASP A 825 -37.25 9.37 -23.70
CA ASP A 825 -37.45 10.80 -23.96
C ASP A 825 -36.94 11.24 -25.35
N THR A 826 -36.16 10.40 -26.03
CA THR A 826 -35.55 10.67 -27.36
C THR A 826 -35.49 9.40 -28.21
N THR A 827 -35.24 9.55 -29.51
CA THR A 827 -34.97 8.41 -30.40
C THR A 827 -33.67 7.72 -30.00
N VAL A 828 -33.79 6.52 -29.44
CA VAL A 828 -32.65 5.71 -28.99
C VAL A 828 -32.41 4.51 -29.90
N PHE A 829 -31.15 4.13 -30.01
CA PHE A 829 -30.66 2.99 -30.77
C PHE A 829 -30.14 1.94 -29.79
N ILE A 830 -30.49 0.68 -30.04
CA ILE A 830 -30.22 -0.40 -29.09
C ILE A 830 -29.06 -1.25 -29.60
N ILE A 831 -28.02 -1.35 -28.77
CA ILE A 831 -26.88 -2.23 -29.01
C ILE A 831 -27.15 -3.56 -28.32
N GLU A 832 -27.39 -4.60 -29.13
CA GLU A 832 -27.53 -5.99 -28.68
C GLU A 832 -26.24 -6.49 -28.03
N ASN A 833 -26.38 -7.39 -27.06
CA ASN A 833 -25.24 -7.91 -26.28
C ASN A 833 -24.16 -8.63 -27.12
N THR A 834 -24.54 -9.18 -28.27
CA THR A 834 -23.65 -9.89 -29.21
C THR A 834 -23.03 -8.98 -30.27
N ARG A 835 -23.52 -7.75 -30.42
CA ARG A 835 -23.08 -6.85 -31.49
C ARG A 835 -21.75 -6.20 -31.15
N ARG A 836 -20.72 -6.52 -31.93
CA ARG A 836 -19.35 -6.01 -31.74
C ARG A 836 -19.00 -4.84 -32.64
N ARG A 837 -19.71 -4.66 -33.75
CA ARG A 837 -19.37 -3.71 -34.80
C ARG A 837 -20.55 -2.87 -35.26
N VAL A 838 -20.22 -1.70 -35.79
CA VAL A 838 -21.11 -0.77 -36.50
C VAL A 838 -20.58 -0.60 -37.91
N ALA A 839 -21.44 -0.75 -38.91
CA ALA A 839 -21.10 -0.48 -40.30
C ALA A 839 -21.71 0.86 -40.73
N VAL A 840 -20.93 1.63 -41.49
CA VAL A 840 -21.36 2.86 -42.14
C VAL A 840 -21.11 2.70 -43.64
N GLU A 841 -22.16 2.82 -44.44
CA GLU A 841 -22.05 2.89 -45.90
C GLU A 841 -22.02 4.36 -46.32
N ALA A 842 -21.05 4.74 -47.15
CA ALA A 842 -20.89 6.11 -47.60
C ALA A 842 -20.51 6.18 -49.09
N THR A 843 -20.86 7.30 -49.72
CA THR A 843 -20.49 7.63 -51.11
C THR A 843 -19.96 9.05 -51.16
N LEU A 844 -18.80 9.24 -51.79
CA LEU A 844 -18.19 10.55 -52.05
C LEU A 844 -18.15 10.77 -53.57
N GLU A 845 -18.70 11.89 -54.04
CA GLU A 845 -18.78 12.26 -55.45
C GLU A 845 -18.16 13.65 -55.67
N ASN A 846 -17.36 13.83 -56.72
CA ASN A 846 -16.93 15.16 -57.15
C ASN A 846 -17.77 15.62 -58.35
N LYS A 847 -18.63 16.61 -58.17
CA LYS A 847 -19.51 17.15 -59.22
C LYS A 847 -18.90 18.32 -60.00
N GLY A 848 -17.82 18.91 -59.49
CA GLY A 848 -17.14 20.09 -60.02
C GLY A 848 -15.90 19.76 -60.85
N GLU A 849 -14.89 20.65 -60.83
CA GLU A 849 -13.60 20.43 -61.47
C GLU A 849 -12.69 19.51 -60.63
N ASN A 850 -11.48 19.19 -61.12
CA ASN A 850 -10.59 18.25 -60.43
C ASN A 850 -10.20 18.76 -59.03
N ALA A 851 -10.41 17.93 -58.00
CA ALA A 851 -10.02 18.21 -56.64
C ALA A 851 -8.60 17.68 -56.35
N TYR A 852 -7.72 18.52 -55.81
CA TYR A 852 -6.33 18.14 -55.49
C TYR A 852 -6.20 17.60 -54.07
N SER A 853 -5.43 16.52 -53.92
CA SER A 853 -5.19 15.87 -52.61
C SER A 853 -6.49 15.66 -51.81
N THR A 854 -7.54 15.16 -52.46
CA THR A 854 -8.81 14.93 -51.77
C THR A 854 -8.59 13.96 -50.60
N VAL A 855 -8.95 14.42 -49.41
CA VAL A 855 -8.87 13.68 -48.16
C VAL A 855 -10.25 13.50 -47.57
N LEU A 856 -10.50 12.28 -47.09
CA LEU A 856 -11.61 11.97 -46.23
C LEU A 856 -11.10 11.92 -44.79
N ASN A 857 -11.53 12.88 -43.98
CA ASN A 857 -11.32 12.88 -42.55
C ASN A 857 -12.45 12.11 -41.87
N ILE A 858 -12.08 11.04 -41.18
CA ILE A 858 -12.99 10.21 -40.39
C ILE A 858 -12.70 10.53 -38.93
N SER A 859 -13.73 10.94 -38.19
CA SER A 859 -13.64 11.08 -36.74
C SER A 859 -14.78 10.33 -36.08
N GLN A 860 -14.46 9.71 -34.95
CA GLN A 860 -15.41 8.89 -34.21
C GLN A 860 -15.33 9.17 -32.71
N SER A 861 -16.43 8.96 -32.01
CA SER A 861 -16.46 9.02 -30.56
C SER A 861 -15.59 7.91 -29.93
N ALA A 862 -15.08 8.17 -28.72
CA ALA A 862 -14.04 7.32 -28.10
C ALA A 862 -14.49 5.88 -27.75
N ASN A 863 -15.80 5.60 -27.79
CA ASN A 863 -16.38 4.26 -27.66
C ASN A 863 -16.28 3.41 -28.94
N LEU A 864 -15.75 3.95 -30.04
CA LEU A 864 -15.45 3.20 -31.27
C LEU A 864 -13.97 3.16 -31.60
N GLN A 865 -13.59 2.08 -32.26
CA GLN A 865 -12.30 1.89 -32.89
C GLN A 865 -12.53 1.61 -34.38
N PHE A 866 -11.84 2.34 -35.24
CA PHE A 866 -11.86 2.09 -36.68
C PHE A 866 -11.26 0.69 -36.94
N ALA A 867 -12.01 -0.20 -37.59
CA ALA A 867 -11.58 -1.56 -37.86
C ALA A 867 -11.10 -1.72 -39.30
N SER A 868 -11.92 -1.30 -40.27
CA SER A 868 -11.60 -1.45 -41.70
C SER A 868 -12.39 -0.50 -42.59
N LEU A 869 -11.85 -0.28 -43.79
CA LEU A 869 -12.55 0.33 -44.92
C LEU A 869 -12.57 -0.67 -46.07
N ILE A 870 -13.75 -0.83 -46.68
CA ILE A 870 -13.98 -1.74 -47.82
C ILE A 870 -14.59 -0.90 -48.95
N GLN A 871 -13.87 -0.77 -50.06
CA GLN A 871 -14.37 -0.11 -51.27
C GLN A 871 -15.37 -1.02 -52.01
N LYS A 872 -16.46 -0.45 -52.55
CA LYS A 872 -17.43 -1.19 -53.39
C LYS A 872 -16.98 -1.20 -54.86
N ASP A 873 -17.32 -2.27 -55.58
CA ASP A 873 -16.83 -2.55 -56.94
C ASP A 873 -17.21 -1.48 -57.99
N ASP A 874 -18.32 -0.76 -57.82
CA ASP A 874 -18.83 0.26 -58.78
C ASP A 874 -18.20 1.67 -58.61
N SER A 875 -16.94 1.76 -58.17
CA SER A 875 -16.26 3.04 -57.88
C SER A 875 -15.32 3.49 -59.01
N ASP A 876 -15.33 4.79 -59.34
CA ASP A 876 -14.52 5.40 -60.42
C ASP A 876 -13.10 5.81 -59.96
N GLY A 877 -12.74 5.49 -58.71
CA GLY A 877 -11.49 5.90 -58.06
C GLY A 877 -11.09 4.97 -56.93
N SER A 878 -9.95 5.24 -56.28
CA SER A 878 -9.45 4.45 -55.13
C SER A 878 -9.57 5.24 -53.82
N ILE A 879 -9.67 4.55 -52.69
CA ILE A 879 -9.57 5.16 -51.37
C ILE A 879 -8.57 4.39 -50.50
N GLU A 880 -7.55 5.09 -49.99
CA GLU A 880 -6.45 4.50 -49.23
C GLU A 880 -6.23 5.27 -47.92
N CYS A 881 -6.34 4.58 -46.78
CA CYS A 881 -6.16 5.20 -45.47
C CYS A 881 -4.72 5.08 -44.98
N VAL A 882 -4.16 6.20 -44.48
CA VAL A 882 -2.80 6.23 -43.92
C VAL A 882 -2.85 5.83 -42.43
N ASN A 883 -1.88 5.01 -42.00
CA ASN A 883 -1.71 4.68 -40.59
C ASN A 883 -0.91 5.78 -39.87
N GLU A 884 -1.60 6.80 -39.35
CA GLU A 884 -1.01 7.74 -38.39
C GLU A 884 -1.17 7.22 -36.95
N GLU A 885 -0.06 6.80 -36.33
CA GLU A 885 -0.05 6.25 -34.96
C GLU A 885 -0.35 7.31 -33.87
N ARG A 886 -0.37 8.61 -34.22
CA ARG A 886 -0.45 9.72 -33.26
C ARG A 886 -1.86 10.19 -32.88
N ARG A 887 -2.93 9.74 -33.55
CA ARG A 887 -4.32 10.19 -33.30
C ARG A 887 -5.32 9.03 -33.22
N LEU A 888 -5.61 8.54 -32.01
CA LEU A 888 -6.42 7.34 -31.74
C LEU A 888 -7.88 7.37 -32.27
N HIS A 889 -8.47 8.57 -32.47
CA HIS A 889 -9.89 8.74 -32.83
C HIS A 889 -10.12 9.49 -34.15
N LYS A 890 -9.06 9.67 -34.95
CA LYS A 890 -9.15 10.30 -36.27
C LYS A 890 -8.39 9.46 -37.27
N LYS A 891 -8.98 9.25 -38.45
CA LYS A 891 -8.34 8.59 -39.59
C LYS A 891 -8.41 9.52 -40.79
N VAL A 892 -7.31 9.60 -41.53
CA VAL A 892 -7.25 10.36 -42.78
C VAL A 892 -7.06 9.37 -43.91
N CYS A 893 -7.93 9.44 -44.91
CA CYS A 893 -7.87 8.60 -46.09
C CYS A 893 -7.74 9.46 -47.34
N ASN A 894 -6.80 9.09 -48.20
CA ASN A 894 -6.63 9.74 -49.49
C ASN A 894 -7.64 9.16 -50.47
N VAL A 895 -8.33 10.03 -51.20
CA VAL A 895 -9.32 9.65 -52.20
C VAL A 895 -8.75 9.98 -53.58
N SER A 896 -8.52 8.94 -54.38
CA SER A 896 -8.01 9.01 -55.75
C SER A 896 -6.75 9.86 -55.89
N TYR A 897 -5.79 9.65 -54.97
CA TYR A 897 -4.57 10.47 -54.92
C TYR A 897 -3.80 10.46 -56.25
N PRO A 898 -3.35 11.63 -56.76
CA PRO A 898 -3.48 12.98 -56.18
C PRO A 898 -4.66 13.80 -56.71
N PHE A 899 -5.50 13.24 -57.60
CA PHE A 899 -6.61 13.95 -58.24
C PHE A 899 -7.91 13.15 -58.16
N PHE A 900 -8.90 13.71 -57.46
CA PHE A 900 -10.26 13.22 -57.56
C PHE A 900 -10.95 13.92 -58.74
N ARG A 901 -11.09 13.19 -59.84
CA ARG A 901 -11.49 13.74 -61.14
C ARG A 901 -12.92 14.28 -61.13
N ALA A 902 -13.17 15.27 -61.99
CA ALA A 902 -14.51 15.75 -62.27
C ALA A 902 -15.47 14.59 -62.62
N LYS A 903 -16.64 14.57 -61.97
CA LYS A 903 -17.72 13.56 -62.10
C LYS A 903 -17.38 12.15 -61.62
N ALA A 904 -16.26 11.95 -60.94
CA ALA A 904 -15.92 10.65 -60.35
C ALA A 904 -16.67 10.44 -59.02
N LYS A 905 -17.02 9.19 -58.73
CA LYS A 905 -17.58 8.77 -57.43
C LYS A 905 -16.82 7.60 -56.82
N VAL A 906 -16.75 7.54 -55.49
CA VAL A 906 -16.21 6.41 -54.73
C VAL A 906 -17.22 6.00 -53.66
N ALA A 907 -17.65 4.74 -53.70
CA ALA A 907 -18.55 4.15 -52.71
C ALA A 907 -17.78 3.19 -51.80
N PHE A 908 -17.97 3.30 -50.50
CA PHE A 908 -17.21 2.52 -49.52
C PHE A 908 -18.02 2.20 -48.26
N ARG A 909 -17.58 1.18 -47.53
CA ARG A 909 -18.11 0.73 -46.25
C ARG A 909 -17.03 0.86 -45.19
N LEU A 910 -17.37 1.51 -44.09
CA LEU A 910 -16.53 1.63 -42.89
C LEU A 910 -17.07 0.69 -41.82
N ASP A 911 -16.21 -0.16 -41.26
CA ASP A 911 -16.54 -0.95 -40.09
C ASP A 911 -15.81 -0.38 -38.86
N PHE A 912 -16.56 -0.17 -37.79
CA PHE A 912 -16.06 0.26 -36.48
C PHE A 912 -16.34 -0.82 -35.44
N GLU A 913 -15.39 -1.10 -34.56
CA GLU A 913 -15.54 -2.02 -33.43
C GLU A 913 -15.77 -1.24 -32.14
N PHE A 914 -16.69 -1.72 -31.29
CA PHE A 914 -16.92 -1.09 -29.99
C PHE A 914 -15.73 -1.29 -29.05
N SER A 915 -15.31 -0.21 -28.40
CA SER A 915 -14.26 -0.25 -27.38
C SER A 915 -14.70 -1.07 -26.18
N LYS A 916 -13.80 -1.95 -25.70
CA LYS A 916 -14.01 -2.76 -24.50
C LYS A 916 -13.79 -1.98 -23.20
N SER A 917 -13.15 -0.81 -23.28
CA SER A 917 -12.74 -0.01 -22.12
C SER A 917 -13.42 1.34 -22.02
N ILE A 918 -13.99 1.85 -23.12
CA ILE A 918 -14.65 3.16 -23.18
C ILE A 918 -16.12 2.96 -23.55
N PHE A 919 -17.01 3.38 -22.66
CA PHE A 919 -18.45 3.22 -22.79
C PHE A 919 -19.13 4.60 -22.75
N LEU A 920 -19.92 4.92 -23.77
CA LEU A 920 -20.63 6.20 -23.89
C LEU A 920 -22.11 5.96 -24.20
N HIS A 921 -22.98 6.82 -23.69
CA HIS A 921 -24.43 6.79 -23.95
C HIS A 921 -24.82 7.41 -25.31
N HIS A 922 -23.83 7.82 -26.09
CA HIS A 922 -24.00 8.32 -27.43
C HIS A 922 -22.88 7.81 -28.32
N LEU A 923 -23.12 7.88 -29.62
CA LEU A 923 -22.18 7.59 -30.67
C LEU A 923 -22.17 8.73 -31.66
N GLU A 924 -20.99 9.14 -32.08
CA GLU A 924 -20.83 10.14 -33.13
C GLU A 924 -19.78 9.63 -34.13
N ILE A 925 -20.15 9.65 -35.41
CA ILE A 925 -19.23 9.39 -36.53
C ILE A 925 -19.40 10.57 -37.47
N GLN A 926 -18.34 11.35 -37.64
CA GLN A 926 -18.30 12.48 -38.56
C GLN A 926 -17.30 12.16 -39.66
N LEU A 927 -17.80 12.20 -40.90
CA LEU A 927 -17.01 12.09 -42.11
C LEU A 927 -16.96 13.48 -42.75
N THR A 928 -15.78 13.97 -43.07
CA THR A 928 -15.59 15.28 -43.72
C THR A 928 -14.63 15.11 -44.88
N ALA A 929 -15.13 15.35 -46.09
CA ALA A 929 -14.30 15.45 -47.28
C ALA A 929 -13.69 16.84 -47.39
N GLY A 930 -12.45 16.91 -47.85
CA GLY A 930 -11.77 18.17 -48.14
C GLY A 930 -10.74 17.98 -49.23
N SER A 931 -10.29 19.08 -49.81
CA SER A 931 -9.22 19.09 -50.80
C SER A 931 -8.38 20.35 -50.64
N ASP A 932 -7.20 20.37 -51.24
CA ASP A 932 -6.34 21.55 -51.30
C ASP A 932 -6.81 22.57 -52.35
N SER A 933 -7.89 22.26 -53.08
CA SER A 933 -8.52 23.15 -54.06
C SER A 933 -9.63 23.98 -53.39
N ASP A 934 -9.81 25.22 -53.83
CA ASP A 934 -10.81 26.14 -53.26
C ASP A 934 -12.22 25.85 -53.80
N GLU A 935 -13.07 25.30 -52.94
CA GLU A 935 -14.49 25.04 -53.21
C GLU A 935 -15.37 26.25 -52.84
N GLU A 936 -16.50 26.42 -53.54
CA GLU A 936 -17.48 27.47 -53.25
C GLU A 936 -18.11 27.31 -51.86
N GLU A 937 -18.26 28.41 -51.11
CA GLU A 937 -18.79 28.37 -49.74
C GLU A 937 -20.23 27.80 -49.66
N SER A 938 -21.00 27.88 -50.76
CA SER A 938 -22.37 27.36 -50.84
C SER A 938 -22.48 25.84 -50.92
N THR A 939 -21.43 25.11 -51.32
CA THR A 939 -21.44 23.64 -51.42
C THR A 939 -20.75 22.96 -50.25
N LYS A 940 -19.81 23.63 -49.56
CA LYS A 940 -19.03 23.07 -48.44
C LYS A 940 -19.81 22.38 -47.31
N GLU A 941 -21.08 22.71 -47.10
CA GLU A 941 -21.91 22.04 -46.10
C GLU A 941 -22.18 20.56 -46.43
N ASP A 942 -22.23 20.19 -47.71
CA ASP A 942 -22.52 18.82 -48.16
C ASP A 942 -21.27 17.91 -48.23
N ASN A 943 -20.09 18.49 -47.99
CA ASN A 943 -18.83 17.78 -47.79
C ASN A 943 -18.78 16.99 -46.46
N THR A 944 -19.74 17.22 -45.56
CA THR A 944 -19.76 16.63 -44.22
C THR A 944 -21.00 15.76 -43.98
N ALA A 945 -20.77 14.53 -43.55
CA ALA A 945 -21.82 13.63 -43.07
C ALA A 945 -21.63 13.36 -41.57
N LEU A 946 -22.56 13.84 -40.75
CA LEU A 946 -22.58 13.66 -39.29
C LEU A 946 -23.64 12.63 -38.87
N LEU A 947 -23.19 11.49 -38.35
CA LEU A 947 -24.05 10.44 -37.81
C LEU A 947 -24.01 10.46 -36.29
N ARG A 948 -25.11 10.87 -35.65
CA ARG A 948 -25.21 10.99 -34.19
C ARG A 948 -26.35 10.12 -33.65
N PHE A 949 -26.03 9.23 -32.70
CA PHE A 949 -26.97 8.28 -32.13
C PHE A 949 -26.97 8.34 -30.60
N HIS A 950 -28.15 8.32 -29.99
CA HIS A 950 -28.29 8.09 -28.55
C HIS A 950 -28.41 6.59 -28.30
N LEU A 951 -27.49 6.02 -27.52
CA LEU A 951 -27.36 4.58 -27.35
C LEU A 951 -27.96 4.07 -26.04
N LYS A 952 -28.61 2.92 -26.12
CA LYS A 952 -28.89 2.02 -24.99
C LYS A 952 -28.30 0.65 -25.27
N TYR A 953 -27.84 -0.02 -24.22
CA TYR A 953 -27.13 -1.31 -24.34
C TYR A 953 -27.94 -2.42 -23.67
N GLU A 954 -28.10 -3.55 -24.35
CA GLU A 954 -28.68 -4.74 -23.74
C GLU A 954 -27.70 -5.34 -22.72
N ALA A 955 -28.11 -5.42 -21.45
CA ALA A 955 -27.32 -6.02 -20.39
C ALA A 955 -27.51 -7.53 -20.36
N ASP A 956 -26.41 -8.28 -20.54
CA ASP A 956 -26.39 -9.74 -20.44
C ASP A 956 -25.98 -10.18 -19.04
N ILE A 957 -27.00 -10.41 -18.20
CA ILE A 957 -26.83 -10.66 -16.76
C ILE A 957 -27.34 -12.05 -16.41
N LEU A 958 -26.50 -12.82 -15.74
CA LEU A 958 -26.91 -14.02 -15.02
C LEU A 958 -27.22 -13.68 -13.57
N PHE A 959 -28.50 -13.67 -13.21
CA PHE A 959 -28.98 -13.38 -11.85
C PHE A 959 -29.46 -14.67 -11.15
N THR A 960 -28.71 -15.10 -10.13
CA THR A 960 -28.91 -16.35 -9.38
C THR A 960 -29.07 -16.12 -7.88
N ARG A 961 -29.58 -17.14 -7.16
CA ARG A 961 -29.84 -17.11 -5.71
C ARG A 961 -29.45 -18.42 -5.03
N SER A 962 -29.02 -18.36 -3.77
CA SER A 962 -28.86 -19.52 -2.89
C SER A 962 -29.14 -19.15 -1.42
N SER A 963 -29.51 -20.14 -0.61
CA SER A 963 -29.82 -19.96 0.81
C SER A 963 -29.21 -21.09 1.64
N SER A 964 -28.70 -20.78 2.83
CA SER A 964 -28.26 -21.80 3.79
C SER A 964 -29.41 -22.46 4.56
N LEU A 965 -30.60 -21.82 4.54
CA LEU A 965 -31.79 -22.30 5.23
C LEU A 965 -32.97 -22.33 4.28
N SER A 966 -33.63 -23.47 4.16
CA SER A 966 -34.83 -23.69 3.35
C SER A 966 -36.07 -23.97 4.20
N HIS A 967 -35.89 -24.75 5.28
CA HIS A 967 -36.95 -25.16 6.19
C HIS A 967 -36.49 -25.13 7.65
N TYR A 968 -37.37 -24.73 8.57
CA TYR A 968 -37.13 -24.80 10.00
C TYR A 968 -38.41 -25.15 10.78
N GLU A 969 -38.32 -26.09 11.70
CA GLU A 969 -39.42 -26.51 12.56
C GLU A 969 -39.29 -25.91 13.97
N VAL A 970 -40.34 -25.21 14.42
CA VAL A 970 -40.42 -24.60 15.75
C VAL A 970 -40.98 -25.62 16.74
N LYS A 971 -40.12 -26.08 17.65
CA LYS A 971 -40.48 -27.04 18.71
C LYS A 971 -41.08 -26.36 19.95
N PRO A 972 -42.15 -26.91 20.55
CA PRO A 972 -42.66 -26.47 21.86
C PRO A 972 -41.72 -26.92 22.99
N ASN A 973 -41.33 -25.97 23.85
CA ASN A 973 -40.63 -26.11 25.14
C ASN A 973 -39.68 -27.31 25.35
N SER A 974 -38.40 -27.15 25.02
CA SER A 974 -37.32 -27.92 25.66
C SER A 974 -36.75 -27.14 26.85
N SER A 975 -36.78 -27.73 28.04
CA SER A 975 -36.43 -27.16 29.35
C SER A 975 -34.94 -26.84 29.57
N LEU A 976 -34.13 -26.75 28.50
CA LEU A 976 -32.66 -26.66 28.59
C LEU A 976 -32.00 -25.58 27.71
N GLU A 977 -32.76 -24.76 26.99
CA GLU A 977 -32.18 -23.59 26.31
C GLU A 977 -32.38 -22.32 27.15
N ARG A 978 -31.28 -21.67 27.51
CA ARG A 978 -31.29 -20.30 28.08
C ARG A 978 -32.13 -19.41 27.17
N TYR A 979 -32.89 -18.52 27.80
CA TYR A 979 -33.83 -17.56 27.22
C TYR A 979 -33.20 -16.48 26.31
N ASP A 980 -32.31 -16.83 25.39
CA ASP A 980 -31.86 -15.90 24.35
C ASP A 980 -32.78 -16.05 23.14
N GLY A 981 -33.57 -15.02 22.84
CA GLY A 981 -34.63 -15.00 21.83
C GLY A 981 -34.16 -15.12 20.36
N ILE A 982 -32.94 -15.59 20.14
CA ILE A 982 -32.25 -15.68 18.86
C ILE A 982 -32.28 -17.13 18.37
N GLY A 983 -32.84 -17.36 17.19
CA GLY A 983 -32.95 -18.65 16.52
C GLY A 983 -31.77 -19.01 15.63
N PRO A 984 -31.89 -20.08 14.83
CA PRO A 984 -30.82 -20.53 13.94
C PRO A 984 -30.44 -19.42 12.95
N PRO A 985 -29.14 -19.34 12.58
CA PRO A 985 -28.68 -18.38 11.59
C PRO A 985 -29.14 -18.79 10.18
N PHE A 986 -29.40 -17.80 9.33
CA PHE A 986 -29.62 -17.95 7.91
C PHE A 986 -28.65 -17.08 7.13
N SER A 987 -28.32 -17.52 5.91
CA SER A 987 -27.54 -16.79 4.92
C SER A 987 -28.25 -16.83 3.59
N CYS A 988 -28.60 -15.67 3.04
CA CYS A 988 -29.09 -15.53 1.68
C CYS A 988 -27.99 -14.95 0.80
N VAL A 989 -27.71 -15.59 -0.34
CA VAL A 989 -26.75 -15.09 -1.33
C VAL A 989 -27.49 -14.80 -2.63
N PHE A 990 -27.39 -13.57 -3.10
CA PHE A 990 -27.84 -13.15 -4.43
C PHE A 990 -26.60 -12.85 -5.27
N LYS A 991 -26.45 -13.53 -6.39
CA LYS A 991 -25.28 -13.43 -7.25
C LYS A 991 -25.66 -12.86 -8.60
N ILE A 992 -24.96 -11.81 -9.01
CA ILE A 992 -25.07 -11.20 -10.34
C ILE A 992 -23.75 -11.44 -11.07
N GLN A 993 -23.81 -11.98 -12.28
CA GLN A 993 -22.66 -12.12 -13.15
C GLN A 993 -22.94 -11.43 -14.49
N ASN A 994 -22.00 -10.61 -14.95
CA ASN A 994 -22.07 -9.98 -16.27
C ASN A 994 -21.45 -10.93 -17.31
N LEU A 995 -22.28 -11.49 -18.18
CA LEU A 995 -21.84 -12.35 -19.30
C LEU A 995 -21.57 -11.55 -20.59
N GLY A 996 -21.95 -10.28 -20.59
CA GLY A 996 -21.89 -9.40 -21.75
C GLY A 996 -20.52 -8.75 -21.98
N LEU A 997 -20.38 -8.15 -23.17
CA LEU A 997 -19.16 -7.45 -23.59
C LEU A 997 -18.97 -6.08 -22.90
N PHE A 998 -20.07 -5.46 -22.43
CA PHE A 998 -20.07 -4.10 -21.91
C PHE A 998 -20.11 -4.06 -20.38
N PRO A 999 -19.43 -3.09 -19.73
CA PRO A 999 -19.46 -2.93 -18.28
C PRO A 999 -20.79 -2.35 -17.80
N ILE A 1000 -21.46 -3.01 -16.85
CA ILE A 1000 -22.78 -2.62 -16.36
C ILE A 1000 -22.64 -1.60 -15.23
N HIS A 1001 -23.40 -0.50 -15.30
CA HIS A 1001 -23.51 0.54 -14.27
C HIS A 1001 -24.88 1.24 -14.34
N GLY A 1002 -25.26 1.99 -13.30
CA GLY A 1002 -26.59 2.63 -13.25
C GLY A 1002 -27.74 1.61 -13.12
N VAL A 1003 -27.43 0.46 -12.52
CA VAL A 1003 -28.38 -0.60 -12.15
C VAL A 1003 -28.37 -0.70 -10.63
N MET A 1004 -29.53 -0.76 -10.02
CA MET A 1004 -29.70 -0.91 -8.57
C MET A 1004 -30.20 -2.31 -8.24
N MET A 1005 -29.52 -2.99 -7.34
CA MET A 1005 -30.02 -4.19 -6.69
C MET A 1005 -30.85 -3.76 -5.47
N LYS A 1006 -32.13 -4.12 -5.45
CA LYS A 1006 -33.03 -3.87 -4.34
C LYS A 1006 -33.42 -5.18 -3.67
N ILE A 1007 -32.95 -5.40 -2.45
CA ILE A 1007 -33.25 -6.58 -1.62
C ILE A 1007 -34.25 -6.18 -0.55
N THR A 1008 -35.46 -6.74 -0.58
CA THR A 1008 -36.54 -6.49 0.36
C THR A 1008 -36.67 -7.68 1.32
N VAL A 1009 -36.44 -7.42 2.60
CA VAL A 1009 -36.40 -8.43 3.67
C VAL A 1009 -37.57 -8.22 4.63
N PRO A 1010 -38.49 -9.19 4.80
CA PRO A 1010 -39.57 -9.10 5.79
C PRO A 1010 -39.02 -9.33 7.19
N ILE A 1011 -38.94 -8.28 8.01
CA ILE A 1011 -38.31 -8.35 9.33
C ILE A 1011 -39.30 -8.44 10.49
N ALA A 1012 -40.55 -8.00 10.30
CA ALA A 1012 -41.62 -8.10 11.30
C ALA A 1012 -42.99 -8.21 10.63
N THR A 1013 -44.00 -8.71 11.36
CA THR A 1013 -45.40 -8.66 10.92
C THR A 1013 -45.95 -7.22 11.01
N ARG A 1014 -47.09 -6.93 10.37
CA ARG A 1014 -47.79 -5.64 10.56
C ARG A 1014 -48.21 -5.39 12.01
N GLY A 1015 -48.38 -6.44 12.82
CA GLY A 1015 -48.64 -6.35 14.26
C GLY A 1015 -47.42 -5.95 15.10
N GLY A 1016 -46.24 -5.79 14.49
CA GLY A 1016 -44.99 -5.43 15.17
C GLY A 1016 -44.24 -6.61 15.79
N ASN A 1017 -44.62 -7.85 15.45
CA ASN A 1017 -43.92 -9.06 15.89
C ASN A 1017 -42.68 -9.29 15.02
N ARG A 1018 -41.48 -9.19 15.61
CA ARG A 1018 -40.21 -9.42 14.89
C ARG A 1018 -40.10 -10.87 14.41
N LEU A 1019 -39.77 -11.06 13.14
CA LEU A 1019 -39.62 -12.37 12.50
C LEU A 1019 -38.16 -12.74 12.25
N LEU A 1020 -37.37 -11.77 11.75
CA LEU A 1020 -35.95 -11.93 11.43
C LEU A 1020 -35.12 -10.88 12.18
N MET A 1021 -33.97 -11.29 12.67
CA MET A 1021 -32.92 -10.42 13.17
C MET A 1021 -31.81 -10.37 12.12
N LEU A 1022 -31.60 -9.21 11.50
CA LEU A 1022 -30.50 -9.03 10.56
C LEU A 1022 -29.20 -8.91 11.36
N GLY A 1023 -28.18 -9.65 10.94
CA GLY A 1023 -26.81 -9.54 11.44
C GLY A 1023 -26.04 -8.61 10.53
N ASP A 1024 -25.17 -9.20 9.70
CA ASP A 1024 -24.36 -8.45 8.73
C ASP A 1024 -24.87 -8.58 7.29
N PHE A 1025 -24.54 -7.57 6.49
CA PHE A 1025 -24.71 -7.60 5.04
C PHE A 1025 -23.33 -7.39 4.39
N LEU A 1026 -22.88 -8.38 3.63
CA LEU A 1026 -21.55 -8.43 3.04
C LEU A 1026 -21.63 -8.37 1.51
N THR A 1027 -20.70 -7.65 0.90
CA THR A 1027 -20.49 -7.62 -0.55
C THR A 1027 -19.02 -7.91 -0.85
N ASP A 1028 -18.75 -8.70 -1.89
CA ASP A 1028 -17.38 -9.12 -2.22
C ASP A 1028 -16.55 -8.01 -2.89
N GLN A 1029 -17.15 -6.87 -3.23
CA GLN A 1029 -16.49 -5.73 -3.87
C GLN A 1029 -16.46 -4.49 -2.96
N VAL A 1030 -15.24 -4.04 -2.63
CA VAL A 1030 -14.94 -2.96 -1.67
C VAL A 1030 -15.54 -1.59 -2.05
N ASN A 1031 -15.92 -1.38 -3.32
CA ASN A 1031 -16.44 -0.09 -3.82
C ASN A 1031 -17.96 -0.08 -4.06
N THR A 1032 -18.71 -1.09 -3.60
CA THR A 1032 -20.17 -1.17 -3.80
C THR A 1032 -20.90 -0.39 -2.72
N SER A 1033 -21.59 0.69 -3.10
CA SER A 1033 -22.39 1.50 -2.18
C SER A 1033 -23.77 0.87 -1.97
N CYS A 1034 -24.07 0.48 -0.73
CA CYS A 1034 -25.36 -0.05 -0.32
C CYS A 1034 -25.99 0.83 0.77
N ASN A 1035 -27.26 1.19 0.59
CA ASN A 1035 -28.04 1.92 1.58
C ASN A 1035 -29.14 1.01 2.13
N ILE A 1036 -29.18 0.88 3.46
CA ILE A 1036 -30.19 0.10 4.16
C ILE A 1036 -31.26 1.08 4.66
N GLN A 1037 -32.49 0.90 4.19
CA GLN A 1037 -33.64 1.73 4.51
C GLN A 1037 -34.70 0.90 5.24
N GLY A 1038 -35.23 1.41 6.33
CA GLY A 1038 -36.21 0.74 7.19
C GLY A 1038 -35.83 0.84 8.67
N ASN A 1039 -36.81 0.76 9.57
CA ASN A 1039 -36.55 0.75 11.01
C ASN A 1039 -35.96 -0.62 11.39
N SER A 1040 -34.79 -0.69 12.02
CA SER A 1040 -34.19 -1.97 12.47
C SER A 1040 -34.17 -2.13 13.99
N THR A 1041 -34.56 -1.09 14.73
CA THR A 1041 -34.25 -0.92 16.15
C THR A 1041 -35.46 -0.72 17.07
N GLU A 1042 -36.66 -0.46 16.56
CA GLU A 1042 -37.87 -0.23 17.39
C GLU A 1042 -38.96 -1.30 17.20
N TYR A 1043 -38.63 -2.56 17.43
CA TYR A 1043 -39.64 -3.63 17.50
C TYR A 1043 -39.95 -4.00 18.95
N ARG A 1044 -41.20 -4.43 19.21
CA ARG A 1044 -41.67 -4.75 20.56
C ARG A 1044 -40.79 -5.82 21.20
N ARG A 1045 -40.34 -5.59 22.45
CA ARG A 1045 -39.55 -6.56 23.24
C ARG A 1045 -40.35 -7.83 23.60
N ALA A 1046 -41.68 -7.72 23.67
CA ALA A 1046 -42.59 -8.83 23.94
C ALA A 1046 -43.53 -9.04 22.74
N PRO A 1047 -43.68 -10.29 22.25
CA PRO A 1047 -44.58 -10.58 21.14
C PRO A 1047 -46.05 -10.47 21.56
N THR A 1048 -46.90 -10.02 20.65
CA THR A 1048 -48.36 -10.02 20.81
C THR A 1048 -48.99 -11.19 20.08
N GLU A 1049 -50.06 -11.77 20.62
CA GLU A 1049 -50.82 -12.82 19.93
C GLU A 1049 -51.34 -12.31 18.58
N GLU A 1050 -50.97 -13.01 17.51
CA GLU A 1050 -51.40 -12.74 16.14
C GLU A 1050 -51.54 -14.08 15.41
N ASP A 1051 -52.61 -14.20 14.61
CA ASP A 1051 -52.94 -15.41 13.85
C ASP A 1051 -52.54 -15.24 12.37
N LEU A 1052 -51.51 -15.97 11.98
CA LEU A 1052 -50.96 -15.96 10.63
C LEU A 1052 -51.52 -17.09 9.75
N SER A 1053 -52.49 -17.86 10.23
CA SER A 1053 -53.09 -18.97 9.48
C SER A 1053 -53.75 -18.54 8.17
N ARG A 1054 -54.18 -17.27 8.06
CA ARG A 1054 -54.76 -16.67 6.84
C ARG A 1054 -53.71 -16.05 5.90
N ALA A 1055 -52.46 -15.93 6.32
CA ALA A 1055 -51.35 -15.34 5.58
C ALA A 1055 -50.17 -16.34 5.50
N PRO A 1056 -50.31 -17.40 4.68
CA PRO A 1056 -49.33 -18.49 4.63
C PRO A 1056 -47.95 -18.07 4.10
N GLN A 1057 -47.86 -16.89 3.45
CA GLN A 1057 -46.60 -16.31 2.99
C GLN A 1057 -46.50 -14.84 3.40
N LEU A 1058 -45.41 -14.51 4.10
CA LEU A 1058 -45.03 -13.18 4.54
C LEU A 1058 -44.01 -12.61 3.55
N ASN A 1059 -44.35 -11.48 2.94
CA ASN A 1059 -43.58 -10.79 1.91
C ASN A 1059 -43.67 -9.27 2.12
N HIS A 1060 -43.16 -8.50 1.16
CA HIS A 1060 -43.15 -7.04 1.22
C HIS A 1060 -44.54 -6.37 1.25
N SER A 1061 -45.60 -7.04 0.79
CA SER A 1061 -46.95 -6.46 0.75
C SER A 1061 -47.70 -6.57 2.08
N ASN A 1062 -47.37 -7.55 2.92
CA ASN A 1062 -48.13 -7.88 4.15
C ASN A 1062 -47.28 -7.90 5.43
N SER A 1063 -46.02 -7.47 5.36
CA SER A 1063 -45.06 -7.44 6.47
C SER A 1063 -44.33 -6.10 6.51
N ASP A 1064 -43.75 -5.76 7.66
CA ASP A 1064 -42.78 -4.66 7.76
C ASP A 1064 -41.42 -5.12 7.24
N VAL A 1065 -40.78 -4.28 6.44
CA VAL A 1065 -39.62 -4.67 5.63
C VAL A 1065 -38.45 -3.72 5.75
N VAL A 1066 -37.24 -4.30 5.69
CA VAL A 1066 -36.01 -3.56 5.41
C VAL A 1066 -35.69 -3.70 3.93
N SER A 1067 -35.36 -2.59 3.29
CA SER A 1067 -34.90 -2.53 1.90
C SER A 1067 -33.41 -2.22 1.87
N ILE A 1068 -32.63 -3.08 1.22
CA ILE A 1068 -31.21 -2.87 0.98
C ILE A 1068 -31.04 -2.53 -0.50
N ASN A 1069 -30.62 -1.31 -0.78
CA ASN A 1069 -30.45 -0.79 -2.13
C ASN A 1069 -28.95 -0.65 -2.43
N CYS A 1070 -28.42 -1.42 -3.37
CA CYS A 1070 -27.02 -1.44 -3.75
C CYS A 1070 -26.81 -0.98 -5.20
N ASP A 1071 -25.84 -0.10 -5.43
CA ASP A 1071 -25.41 0.26 -6.79
C ASP A 1071 -24.58 -0.88 -7.40
N VAL A 1072 -24.98 -1.40 -8.56
CA VAL A 1072 -24.31 -2.52 -9.23
C VAL A 1072 -23.36 -1.98 -10.28
N ARG A 1073 -22.07 -2.28 -10.10
CA ARG A 1073 -21.01 -1.97 -11.08
C ARG A 1073 -20.25 -3.24 -11.40
N LEU A 1074 -20.36 -3.73 -12.63
CA LEU A 1074 -19.76 -4.99 -13.05
C LEU A 1074 -19.02 -4.84 -14.37
N ALA A 1075 -17.71 -5.11 -14.36
CA ALA A 1075 -16.96 -5.28 -15.60
C ALA A 1075 -17.43 -6.55 -16.36
N PRO A 1076 -17.13 -6.68 -17.66
CA PRO A 1076 -17.37 -7.91 -18.42
C PRO A 1076 -16.77 -9.14 -17.72
N ASN A 1077 -17.50 -10.26 -17.70
CA ASN A 1077 -17.12 -11.52 -17.05
C ASN A 1077 -16.88 -11.44 -15.53
N GLN A 1078 -17.25 -10.34 -14.89
CA GLN A 1078 -17.13 -10.18 -13.45
C GLN A 1078 -18.44 -10.57 -12.76
N GLU A 1079 -18.32 -10.95 -11.48
CA GLU A 1079 -19.46 -11.24 -10.62
C GLU A 1079 -19.40 -10.44 -9.32
N ILE A 1080 -20.58 -10.27 -8.73
CA ILE A 1080 -20.75 -9.71 -7.39
C ILE A 1080 -21.75 -10.56 -6.62
N ASN A 1081 -21.41 -10.84 -5.37
CA ASN A 1081 -22.27 -11.56 -4.44
C ASN A 1081 -22.76 -10.60 -3.36
N PHE A 1082 -24.06 -10.62 -3.11
CA PHE A 1082 -24.72 -9.93 -2.00
C PHE A 1082 -25.12 -10.98 -0.97
N ARG A 1083 -24.45 -10.98 0.18
CA ARG A 1083 -24.67 -11.96 1.25
C ARG A 1083 -25.36 -11.29 2.44
N LEU A 1084 -26.59 -11.70 2.70
CA LEU A 1084 -27.39 -11.29 3.84
C LEU A 1084 -27.31 -12.36 4.93
N LEU A 1085 -26.81 -11.98 6.11
CA LEU A 1085 -26.73 -12.84 7.30
C LEU A 1085 -27.74 -12.38 8.34
N GLY A 1086 -28.31 -13.32 9.08
CA GLY A 1086 -29.21 -13.02 10.17
C GLY A 1086 -29.66 -14.28 10.91
N ASN A 1087 -30.60 -14.11 11.82
CA ASN A 1087 -31.16 -15.19 12.63
C ASN A 1087 -32.69 -15.10 12.60
N LEU A 1088 -33.35 -16.25 12.71
CA LEU A 1088 -34.79 -16.32 12.97
C LEU A 1088 -35.09 -15.81 14.39
N TRP A 1089 -36.21 -15.12 14.60
CA TRP A 1089 -36.59 -14.63 15.94
C TRP A 1089 -37.59 -15.57 16.59
N LEU A 1090 -37.08 -16.59 17.30
CA LEU A 1090 -37.91 -17.67 17.85
C LEU A 1090 -38.94 -17.19 18.88
N ARG A 1091 -38.66 -16.10 19.59
CA ARG A 1091 -39.57 -15.58 20.63
C ARG A 1091 -40.94 -15.23 20.06
N SER A 1092 -40.97 -14.55 18.90
CA SER A 1092 -42.23 -14.23 18.23
C SER A 1092 -42.80 -15.43 17.48
N LEU A 1093 -41.96 -16.20 16.78
CA LEU A 1093 -42.41 -17.40 16.05
C LEU A 1093 -43.05 -18.46 16.95
N LYS A 1094 -42.68 -18.54 18.23
CA LYS A 1094 -43.35 -19.39 19.24
C LYS A 1094 -44.71 -18.83 19.68
N ALA A 1095 -44.84 -17.50 19.79
CA ALA A 1095 -46.06 -16.84 20.25
C ALA A 1095 -47.16 -16.72 19.16
N LEU A 1096 -46.77 -16.63 17.89
CA LEU A 1096 -47.70 -16.54 16.76
C LEU A 1096 -48.46 -17.86 16.54
N LYS A 1097 -49.71 -17.77 16.07
CA LYS A 1097 -50.56 -18.92 15.70
C LYS A 1097 -50.43 -19.18 14.19
N TYR A 1098 -49.84 -20.30 13.82
CA TYR A 1098 -49.75 -20.82 12.44
C TYR A 1098 -49.33 -22.29 12.47
N ARG A 1099 -49.69 -23.04 11.42
CA ARG A 1099 -49.20 -24.41 11.17
C ARG A 1099 -47.97 -24.43 10.27
N LEU A 1100 -48.02 -23.61 9.21
CA LEU A 1100 -46.95 -23.41 8.24
C LEU A 1100 -46.98 -21.95 7.80
N THR A 1101 -45.83 -21.28 7.80
CA THR A 1101 -45.68 -19.93 7.25
C THR A 1101 -44.39 -19.83 6.44
N ARG A 1102 -44.39 -19.01 5.39
CA ARG A 1102 -43.26 -18.81 4.48
C ARG A 1102 -42.78 -17.37 4.53
N ILE A 1103 -41.54 -17.13 4.92
CA ILE A 1103 -40.96 -15.78 4.89
C ILE A 1103 -40.18 -15.62 3.59
N ALA A 1104 -40.56 -14.67 2.75
CA ALA A 1104 -40.00 -14.52 1.41
C ALA A 1104 -39.19 -13.22 1.25
N VAL A 1105 -37.88 -13.37 1.10
CA VAL A 1105 -36.92 -12.29 0.78
C VAL A 1105 -36.87 -12.12 -0.73
N ASN A 1106 -37.10 -10.91 -1.23
CA ASN A 1106 -37.09 -10.63 -2.67
C ASN A 1106 -35.88 -9.77 -3.06
N ALA A 1107 -35.20 -10.10 -4.14
CA ALA A 1107 -34.15 -9.27 -4.71
C ALA A 1107 -34.49 -8.95 -6.17
N GLY A 1108 -34.59 -7.67 -6.52
CA GLY A 1108 -34.91 -7.21 -7.86
C GLY A 1108 -33.84 -6.27 -8.41
N LEU A 1109 -33.60 -6.34 -9.72
CA LEU A 1109 -32.75 -5.40 -10.44
C LEU A 1109 -33.61 -4.30 -11.05
N GLN A 1110 -33.25 -3.07 -10.74
CA GLN A 1110 -33.95 -1.87 -11.21
C GLN A 1110 -32.99 -0.99 -11.98
N ARG A 1111 -33.46 -0.42 -13.09
CA ARG A 1111 -32.69 0.58 -13.84
C ARG A 1111 -32.82 1.92 -13.12
N GLN A 1112 -31.70 2.59 -12.86
CA GLN A 1112 -31.73 3.95 -12.34
C GLN A 1112 -32.20 4.92 -13.44
N PHE A 1113 -32.64 6.11 -13.04
CA PHE A 1113 -33.00 7.17 -13.98
C PHE A 1113 -31.82 7.46 -14.93
N HIS A 1114 -32.08 7.54 -16.23
CA HIS A 1114 -31.06 7.65 -17.31
C HIS A 1114 -30.11 6.45 -17.48
N SER A 1115 -30.36 5.29 -16.86
CA SER A 1115 -29.50 4.10 -17.03
C SER A 1115 -29.25 3.80 -18.52
N PRO A 1116 -28.00 3.63 -18.95
CA PRO A 1116 -27.68 3.32 -20.34
C PRO A 1116 -28.01 1.86 -20.70
N PHE A 1117 -28.43 1.05 -19.72
CA PHE A 1117 -28.74 -0.36 -19.92
C PHE A 1117 -30.23 -0.64 -19.99
N ILE A 1118 -30.58 -1.63 -20.78
CA ILE A 1118 -31.89 -2.28 -20.79
C ILE A 1118 -31.73 -3.74 -20.41
N PHE A 1119 -32.76 -4.30 -19.77
CA PHE A 1119 -32.84 -5.72 -19.52
C PHE A 1119 -33.68 -6.39 -20.58
N ARG A 1120 -33.32 -7.63 -20.93
CA ARG A 1120 -34.14 -8.47 -21.80
C ARG A 1120 -35.39 -8.99 -21.09
N GLU A 1121 -35.24 -9.34 -19.80
CA GLU A 1121 -36.35 -9.66 -18.89
C GLU A 1121 -36.90 -8.35 -18.31
N GLU A 1122 -38.22 -8.18 -18.32
CA GLU A 1122 -38.88 -7.03 -17.70
C GLU A 1122 -38.80 -7.18 -16.17
N ASP A 1123 -38.08 -6.27 -15.51
CA ASP A 1123 -37.82 -6.24 -14.05
C ASP A 1123 -37.30 -7.57 -13.44
N PRO A 1124 -36.03 -7.95 -13.73
CA PRO A 1124 -35.48 -9.23 -13.31
C PRO A 1124 -35.43 -9.35 -11.77
N SER A 1125 -36.09 -10.36 -11.22
CA SER A 1125 -36.17 -10.58 -9.76
C SER A 1125 -35.99 -12.04 -9.35
N ARG A 1126 -35.41 -12.26 -8.16
CA ARG A 1126 -35.19 -13.58 -7.56
C ARG A 1126 -35.63 -13.54 -6.09
N GLN A 1127 -36.42 -14.52 -5.67
CA GLN A 1127 -36.98 -14.60 -4.32
C GLN A 1127 -36.39 -15.79 -3.57
N ILE A 1128 -35.96 -15.64 -2.32
CA ILE A 1128 -35.60 -16.74 -1.39
C ILE A 1128 -36.71 -16.89 -0.36
N THR A 1129 -37.13 -18.12 -0.08
CA THR A 1129 -38.24 -18.40 0.84
C THR A 1129 -37.78 -19.33 1.95
N PHE A 1130 -38.02 -18.93 3.20
CA PHE A 1130 -37.85 -19.74 4.40
C PHE A 1130 -39.19 -20.36 4.78
N GLU A 1131 -39.28 -21.68 4.82
CA GLU A 1131 -40.48 -22.39 5.27
C GLU A 1131 -40.40 -22.71 6.77
N ILE A 1132 -41.34 -22.20 7.55
CA ILE A 1132 -41.37 -22.35 9.01
C ILE A 1132 -42.61 -23.12 9.41
N SER A 1133 -42.43 -24.29 10.00
CA SER A 1133 -43.51 -25.12 10.55
C SER A 1133 -43.52 -25.06 12.07
N LYS A 1134 -44.68 -25.36 12.67
CA LYS A 1134 -44.83 -25.49 14.12
C LYS A 1134 -45.31 -26.90 14.45
N GLN A 1135 -44.62 -27.57 15.37
CA GLN A 1135 -45.01 -28.89 15.83
C GLN A 1135 -46.27 -28.80 16.69
N GLU A 1136 -47.29 -29.61 16.40
CA GLU A 1136 -48.50 -29.69 17.22
C GLU A 1136 -48.19 -30.41 18.55
N ASP A 1137 -48.56 -29.81 19.69
CA ASP A 1137 -48.59 -30.49 20.98
C ASP A 1137 -49.66 -31.59 20.91
N SER A 1138 -49.27 -32.79 20.52
CA SER A 1138 -50.12 -33.98 20.62
C SER A 1138 -50.21 -34.43 22.08
N GLN A 1139 -50.86 -33.63 22.94
CA GLN A 1139 -51.39 -34.13 24.20
C GLN A 1139 -52.68 -34.88 23.89
N ILE A 1140 -52.63 -36.22 23.96
CA ILE A 1140 -53.83 -37.05 23.92
C ILE A 1140 -54.75 -36.57 25.06
N PRO A 1141 -55.98 -36.11 24.78
CA PRO A 1141 -56.90 -35.63 25.80
C PRO A 1141 -57.09 -36.69 26.88
N ILE A 1142 -57.03 -36.31 28.16
CA ILE A 1142 -57.22 -37.22 29.30
C ILE A 1142 -58.53 -38.02 29.17
N TRP A 1143 -59.56 -37.46 28.53
CA TRP A 1143 -60.82 -38.15 28.23
C TRP A 1143 -60.68 -39.34 27.27
N ILE A 1144 -59.69 -39.34 26.36
CA ILE A 1144 -59.39 -40.51 25.52
C ILE A 1144 -58.71 -41.59 26.36
N ILE A 1145 -57.83 -41.23 27.29
CA ILE A 1145 -57.18 -42.18 28.21
C ILE A 1145 -58.22 -42.77 29.19
N VAL A 1146 -59.08 -41.93 29.78
CA VAL A 1146 -60.19 -42.35 30.67
C VAL A 1146 -61.23 -43.17 29.91
N GLY A 1147 -61.54 -42.79 28.67
CA GLY A 1147 -62.46 -43.52 27.80
C GLY A 1147 -61.91 -44.88 27.36
N SER A 1148 -60.62 -44.97 27.06
CA SER A 1148 -59.95 -46.23 26.73
C SER A 1148 -59.76 -47.15 27.93
N THR A 1149 -59.55 -46.61 29.15
CA THR A 1149 -59.49 -47.44 30.37
C THR A 1149 -60.87 -47.91 30.82
N LEU A 1150 -61.91 -47.06 30.76
CA LEU A 1150 -63.30 -47.49 31.00
C LEU A 1150 -63.79 -48.48 29.95
N GLY A 1151 -63.50 -48.23 28.67
CA GLY A 1151 -63.81 -49.15 27.58
C GLY A 1151 -63.05 -50.47 27.69
N GLY A 1152 -61.78 -50.42 28.09
CA GLY A 1152 -60.96 -51.60 28.38
C GLY A 1152 -61.46 -52.41 29.58
N LEU A 1153 -61.88 -51.75 30.67
CA LEU A 1153 -62.50 -52.41 31.83
C LEU A 1153 -63.86 -53.00 31.50
N LEU A 1154 -64.67 -52.33 30.67
CA LEU A 1154 -65.96 -52.85 30.22
C LEU A 1154 -65.78 -54.07 29.30
N LEU A 1155 -64.80 -54.02 28.39
CA LEU A 1155 -64.42 -55.16 27.54
C LEU A 1155 -63.87 -56.32 28.37
N LEU A 1156 -63.04 -56.05 29.38
CA LEU A 1156 -62.53 -57.04 30.31
C LEU A 1156 -63.67 -57.66 31.13
N ALA A 1157 -64.61 -56.86 31.63
CA ALA A 1157 -65.79 -57.37 32.35
C ALA A 1157 -66.69 -58.23 31.45
N LEU A 1158 -66.88 -57.83 30.18
CA LEU A 1158 -67.61 -58.63 29.20
C LEU A 1158 -66.88 -59.93 28.82
N LEU A 1159 -65.55 -59.89 28.70
CA LEU A 1159 -64.71 -61.07 28.47
C LEU A 1159 -64.70 -62.00 29.69
N VAL A 1160 -64.66 -61.46 30.91
CA VAL A 1160 -64.80 -62.24 32.15
C VAL A 1160 -66.20 -62.83 32.25
N LEU A 1161 -67.26 -62.13 31.85
CA LEU A 1161 -68.62 -62.67 31.75
C LEU A 1161 -68.74 -63.75 30.67
N ALA A 1162 -68.12 -63.56 29.50
CA ALA A 1162 -68.11 -64.54 28.42
C ALA A 1162 -67.32 -65.80 28.80
N LEU A 1163 -66.14 -65.64 29.42
CA LEU A 1163 -65.31 -66.72 29.93
C LEU A 1163 -65.94 -67.39 31.15
N TRP A 1164 -66.64 -66.67 32.03
CA TRP A 1164 -67.42 -67.27 33.13
C TRP A 1164 -68.61 -68.08 32.60
N LYS A 1165 -69.24 -67.63 31.50
CA LYS A 1165 -70.32 -68.33 30.81
C LYS A 1165 -69.84 -69.54 29.99
N GLU A 1166 -68.62 -69.52 29.45
CA GLU A 1166 -68.02 -70.67 28.75
C GLU A 1166 -67.36 -71.68 29.70
N TYR A 1167 -66.78 -71.25 30.83
CA TYR A 1167 -66.11 -72.14 31.78
C TYR A 1167 -67.09 -72.92 32.69
N PHE A 1168 -68.35 -72.47 32.84
CA PHE A 1168 -69.41 -73.22 33.52
C PHE A 1168 -70.31 -74.06 32.60
N CYS A 1169 -70.16 -73.96 31.28
CA CYS A 1169 -70.97 -74.72 30.30
C CYS A 1169 -70.27 -75.94 29.69
N SER A 1170 -69.09 -76.33 30.20
CA SER A 1170 -68.37 -77.54 29.79
C SER A 1170 -68.25 -78.57 30.93
N ASN A 1171 -69.35 -78.87 31.61
CA ASN A 1171 -69.50 -80.10 32.41
C ASN A 1171 -70.99 -80.47 32.53
N GLY A 1172 -71.43 -81.51 31.82
CA GLY A 1172 -72.74 -82.13 32.05
C GLY A 1172 -73.33 -82.86 30.84
N GLU A 1173 -73.03 -84.15 30.72
CA GLU A 1173 -73.81 -85.10 29.91
C GLU A 1173 -75.22 -85.36 30.50
N THR A 1174 -76.20 -85.53 29.61
CA THR A 1174 -77.45 -86.34 29.66
C THR A 1174 -78.23 -86.70 30.96
N LYS A 1175 -79.53 -86.33 30.95
CA LYS A 1175 -80.82 -87.09 31.21
C LYS A 1175 -81.40 -87.45 32.62
N SER A 1176 -82.70 -87.09 32.75
CA SER A 1176 -83.93 -87.73 33.32
C SER A 1176 -84.32 -87.73 34.83
N GLU A 1177 -85.55 -87.20 35.10
CA GLU A 1177 -86.65 -87.51 36.07
C GLU A 1177 -86.44 -87.75 37.61
N GLY A 1178 -87.31 -87.15 38.46
CA GLY A 1178 -87.82 -87.75 39.73
C GLY A 1178 -87.29 -87.27 41.12
N ASN A 1179 -88.12 -87.40 42.17
CA ASN A 1179 -87.83 -87.19 43.62
C ASN A 1179 -87.32 -88.49 44.31
N VAL A 1180 -86.60 -88.33 45.45
CA VAL A 1180 -85.90 -89.29 46.36
C VAL A 1180 -84.43 -89.53 46.05
#